data_AF-C9A6I1-F1
#
_entry.id   AF-C9A6I1-F1
#
_cell.length_a   1.000
_cell.length_b   1.000
_cell.length_c   1.000
_cell.angle_alpha   90.00
_cell.angle_beta   90.00
_cell.angle_gamma   90.00
#
_symmetry.space_group_name_H-M   'P 1'
#
loop_
_entity.id
_entity.type
_entity.pdbx_description
1 polymer ?
#
loop_
_entity_poly.entity_id
_entity_poly.type
_entity_poly.pdbx_seq_one_letter_code
_entity_poly.pdbx_strand_id
1 'polypeptide(L)'
;MIEIRNEQLFHLYNEKISYIINVLPNQQLGHVYFGPSLGTLAPFDQAYLEKKENKSAGTVKFFEADNLFTLADRFQELPTYGTSDFREGAVSVFEEETPLYVDFKLVAFHCFEGKERKLAQPASFASADESQSIVFELVDQERQLEMALTYTIFKGSGTITRQQTLTNTGSKPRTIQRFLSGVLELKNRDFELLHLSGAWLKERHIKTVPLTQGTISVGSLKGASGHQHNPFVALKEQQATNDTGHVYGANLIYSGNFLAQAEMDEWDNVRLMLGIHPEHFSWQLSQGETFEAPECLFTFTAAGLNGLSQESAQFIEKHVIAPYWQKRQRPIVFNNWEATYFDFNEEKLLTLAQESKALGMECFVLDDGWFGKRNDDRSSLGDWVADPAKFPKGIGSFAEKIHAMQLQLGIWFEPEMVSPDSQLYQEHPEWVVKHPYERISVGRGQFVLDFANPAVVEAIFEAMQKVILETKLDYIKWDMNRNITEAYSPYLAEQGISQTEFYHRYILGLYRLYEKILAAFPTLLIEGCAGGGGRYDLGILFYSPQIWPSDDSDAVERLAIQSGTLLGYPLSSFSNHVSAAPNHQVGRATSLVFRQTVAMFGPLGYELDLFHLSEAEKQAIKSQIVFYKKQRRLLTFGTFYQLQQLDHANETTWAVYDPQNEEALIAFFRVLAQANPTAEDFLPAAFLNARQVYQVNGETVSGQLLRQLGLRKPYQFNAVNHGTAQVTGDFQSFVYQLQAKKGVE
;
A
#
# COMPACT_ATOMS: atom_id res chain seq x y z
N MET A 1 -17.23 6.47 21.14
CA MET A 1 -15.85 6.81 20.72
C MET A 1 -15.71 8.30 20.43
N ILE A 2 -16.81 9.04 20.24
CA ILE A 2 -16.79 10.49 20.06
C ILE A 2 -17.47 11.17 21.24
N GLU A 3 -16.78 12.13 21.84
CA GLU A 3 -17.28 12.99 22.92
C GLU A 3 -17.26 14.44 22.45
N ILE A 4 -18.38 15.15 22.62
CA ILE A 4 -18.55 16.54 22.19
C ILE A 4 -18.83 17.40 23.41
N ARG A 5 -18.05 18.47 23.59
CA ARG A 5 -18.12 19.34 24.76
C ARG A 5 -18.33 20.79 24.34
N ASN A 6 -19.42 21.37 24.84
CA ASN A 6 -19.83 22.75 24.60
C ASN A 6 -19.87 23.15 23.11
N GLU A 7 -19.98 22.19 22.20
CA GLU A 7 -19.89 22.42 20.73
C GLU A 7 -18.58 23.11 20.30
N GLN A 8 -17.55 23.05 21.13
CA GLN A 8 -16.27 23.76 20.94
C GLN A 8 -15.07 22.81 20.98
N LEU A 9 -15.20 21.65 21.60
CA LEU A 9 -14.16 20.63 21.70
C LEU A 9 -14.74 19.26 21.32
N PHE A 10 -14.08 18.58 20.39
CA PHE A 10 -14.46 17.28 19.86
C PHE A 10 -13.33 16.30 20.12
N HIS A 11 -13.63 15.24 20.86
CA HIS A 11 -12.66 14.24 21.27
C HIS A 11 -13.05 12.87 20.74
N LEU A 12 -12.29 12.40 19.76
CA LEU A 12 -12.42 11.06 19.21
C LEU A 12 -11.38 10.19 19.92
N TYR A 13 -11.81 9.17 20.65
CA TYR A 13 -10.89 8.25 21.32
C TYR A 13 -11.37 6.81 21.38
N ASN A 14 -10.39 5.93 21.52
CA ASN A 14 -10.54 4.51 21.82
C ASN A 14 -9.48 4.09 22.83
N GLU A 15 -9.22 2.80 22.98
CA GLU A 15 -8.21 2.27 23.91
C GLU A 15 -6.75 2.53 23.52
N LYS A 16 -6.47 2.95 22.28
CA LYS A 16 -5.13 3.19 21.74
C LYS A 16 -4.81 4.67 21.54
N ILE A 17 -5.74 5.44 21.00
CA ILE A 17 -5.52 6.82 20.56
C ILE A 17 -6.57 7.81 21.08
N SER A 18 -6.15 9.07 21.14
CA SER A 18 -7.02 10.25 21.21
C SER A 18 -6.70 11.16 20.02
N TYR A 19 -7.75 11.72 19.41
CA TYR A 19 -7.70 12.80 18.44
C TYR A 19 -8.62 13.93 18.91
N ILE A 20 -8.08 15.13 19.09
CA ILE A 20 -8.82 16.27 19.66
C ILE A 20 -8.81 17.44 18.68
N ILE A 21 -10.01 17.91 18.36
CA ILE A 21 -10.29 19.06 17.50
C ILE A 21 -11.00 20.12 18.36
N ASN A 22 -10.73 21.39 18.12
CA ASN A 22 -11.49 22.49 18.69
C ASN A 22 -12.02 23.46 17.62
N VAL A 23 -12.92 24.34 18.04
CA VAL A 23 -13.32 25.50 17.25
C VAL A 23 -12.46 26.69 17.64
N LEU A 24 -11.80 27.29 16.66
CA LEU A 24 -10.97 28.47 16.83
C LEU A 24 -11.84 29.75 16.93
N PRO A 25 -11.31 30.87 17.46
CA PRO A 25 -12.04 32.14 17.56
C PRO A 25 -12.64 32.66 16.24
N ASN A 26 -12.06 32.31 15.09
CA ASN A 26 -12.59 32.62 13.75
C ASN A 26 -13.59 31.58 13.21
N GLN A 27 -14.05 30.65 14.05
CA GLN A 27 -14.95 29.55 13.72
C GLN A 27 -14.38 28.49 12.77
N GLN A 28 -13.08 28.51 12.51
CA GLN A 28 -12.38 27.43 11.81
C GLN A 28 -12.06 26.29 12.78
N LEU A 29 -11.72 25.11 12.24
CA LEU A 29 -11.33 23.95 13.06
C LEU A 29 -9.82 23.97 13.36
N GLY A 30 -9.50 23.88 14.64
CA GLY A 30 -8.13 23.78 15.14
C GLY A 30 -7.79 22.37 15.59
N HIS A 31 -6.57 21.95 15.28
CA HIS A 31 -6.02 20.70 15.79
C HIS A 31 -5.47 20.92 17.20
N VAL A 32 -5.70 19.98 18.11
CA VAL A 32 -5.21 20.06 19.49
C VAL A 32 -4.26 18.92 19.82
N TYR A 33 -4.61 17.69 19.45
CA TYR A 33 -3.85 16.50 19.84
C TYR A 33 -4.12 15.31 18.93
N PHE A 34 -3.08 14.58 18.59
CA PHE A 34 -3.15 13.18 18.14
C PHE A 34 -2.03 12.40 18.81
N GLY A 35 -2.33 11.24 19.39
CA GLY A 35 -1.34 10.45 20.13
C GLY A 35 -1.99 9.39 21.02
N PRO A 36 -1.29 8.93 22.08
CA PRO A 36 -1.83 7.95 23.02
C PRO A 36 -3.21 8.33 23.56
N SER A 37 -4.06 7.32 23.80
CA SER A 37 -5.36 7.55 24.40
C SER A 37 -5.25 8.31 25.73
N LEU A 38 -6.09 9.33 25.87
CA LEU A 38 -6.26 10.14 27.08
C LEU A 38 -7.47 9.66 27.90
N GLY A 39 -8.18 8.62 27.45
CA GLY A 39 -9.44 8.19 28.03
C GLY A 39 -10.51 9.28 27.94
N THR A 40 -11.39 9.37 28.94
CA THR A 40 -12.35 10.48 29.07
C THR A 40 -11.67 11.70 29.66
N LEU A 41 -11.95 12.89 29.13
CA LEU A 41 -11.42 14.15 29.69
C LEU A 41 -12.23 14.59 30.92
N ALA A 42 -11.59 15.10 31.96
CA ALA A 42 -12.31 15.79 33.04
C ALA A 42 -12.57 17.26 32.67
N PRO A 43 -13.50 17.97 33.35
CA PRO A 43 -13.73 19.40 33.12
C PRO A 43 -12.48 20.28 33.28
N PHE A 44 -11.56 19.91 34.18
CA PHE A 44 -10.30 20.66 34.35
C PHE A 44 -9.28 20.40 33.23
N ASP A 45 -9.30 19.20 32.62
CA ASP A 45 -8.47 18.90 31.44
C ASP A 45 -8.94 19.73 30.25
N GLN A 46 -10.26 19.83 30.07
CA GLN A 46 -10.87 20.71 29.08
C GLN A 46 -10.45 22.17 29.30
N ALA A 47 -10.60 22.69 30.52
CA ALA A 47 -10.20 24.07 30.83
C ALA A 47 -8.71 24.32 30.58
N TYR A 48 -7.86 23.30 30.76
CA TYR A 48 -6.44 23.37 30.44
C TYR A 48 -6.19 23.43 28.92
N LEU A 49 -6.84 22.57 28.13
CA LEU A 49 -6.73 22.55 26.66
C LEU A 49 -7.28 23.83 26.01
N GLU A 50 -8.31 24.42 26.60
CA GLU A 50 -8.92 25.67 26.13
C GLU A 50 -8.13 26.92 26.53
N LYS A 51 -7.12 26.79 27.42
CA LYS A 51 -6.33 27.91 27.92
C LYS A 51 -5.42 28.47 26.82
N LYS A 52 -5.70 29.68 26.36
CA LYS A 52 -4.95 30.35 25.29
C LYS A 52 -4.00 31.41 25.87
N GLU A 53 -2.73 31.06 26.04
CA GLU A 53 -1.72 31.98 26.60
C GLU A 53 -0.57 32.35 25.65
N ASN A 54 -0.63 31.97 24.36
CA ASN A 54 0.49 32.23 23.47
C ASN A 54 0.44 33.59 22.76
N LYS A 55 1.59 34.26 22.71
CA LYS A 55 1.83 35.57 22.10
C LYS A 55 2.96 35.45 21.08
N SER A 56 2.68 34.92 19.89
CA SER A 56 3.65 35.06 18.79
C SER A 56 3.75 36.54 18.39
N ALA A 57 4.93 37.13 18.62
CA ALA A 57 5.27 38.49 18.20
C ALA A 57 5.74 38.48 16.74
N GLY A 58 5.48 39.55 15.99
CA GLY A 58 5.89 39.66 14.59
C GLY A 58 5.03 38.91 13.57
N THR A 59 3.93 38.27 14.00
CA THR A 59 2.96 37.60 13.11
C THR A 59 1.84 38.54 12.67
N VAL A 60 1.26 38.31 11.49
CA VAL A 60 0.00 38.95 11.07
C VAL A 60 -1.16 38.45 11.94
N LYS A 61 -2.04 39.36 12.39
CA LYS A 61 -3.21 39.04 13.21
C LYS A 61 -4.44 38.92 12.34
N PHE A 62 -5.30 37.95 12.66
CA PHE A 62 -6.49 37.65 11.86
C PHE A 62 -7.58 38.71 12.07
N PHE A 63 -7.73 39.20 13.32
CA PHE A 63 -8.70 40.24 13.65
C PHE A 63 -7.99 41.57 13.94
N GLU A 64 -8.61 42.68 13.54
CA GLU A 64 -8.13 44.03 13.86
C GLU A 64 -8.17 44.33 15.36
N ALA A 65 -9.22 43.87 16.05
CA ALA A 65 -9.45 44.15 17.47
C ALA A 65 -8.79 43.15 18.43
N ASP A 66 -8.31 42.00 17.93
CA ASP A 66 -7.62 40.98 18.72
C ASP A 66 -6.17 40.84 18.25
N ASN A 67 -5.27 41.48 19.00
CA ASN A 67 -3.84 41.46 18.73
C ASN A 67 -3.16 40.14 19.11
N LEU A 68 -3.90 39.12 19.57
CA LEU A 68 -3.35 37.85 20.05
C LEU A 68 -3.62 36.70 19.07
N PHE A 69 -4.71 36.73 18.30
CA PHE A 69 -5.08 35.63 17.43
C PHE A 69 -4.42 35.71 16.03
N THR A 70 -3.70 34.66 15.66
CA THR A 70 -3.09 34.43 14.35
C THR A 70 -3.24 32.95 14.00
N LEU A 71 -3.32 32.61 12.72
CA LEU A 71 -3.33 31.21 12.27
C LEU A 71 -1.92 30.63 12.15
N ALA A 72 -0.88 31.46 12.09
CA ALA A 72 0.51 31.01 12.05
C ALA A 72 0.91 30.17 13.28
N ASP A 73 0.44 30.53 14.47
CA ASP A 73 0.80 29.87 15.74
C ASP A 73 -0.28 28.90 16.26
N ARG A 74 -1.26 28.57 15.42
CA ARG A 74 -2.34 27.65 15.72
C ARG A 74 -2.22 26.43 14.83
N PHE A 75 -2.48 25.27 15.43
CA PHE A 75 -2.64 24.07 14.65
C PHE A 75 -4.04 24.04 14.05
N GLN A 76 -4.14 23.65 12.78
CA GLN A 76 -5.32 23.78 11.93
C GLN A 76 -5.65 22.43 11.32
N GLU A 77 -6.95 22.13 11.24
CA GLU A 77 -7.44 20.92 10.56
C GLU A 77 -7.57 21.11 9.04
N LEU A 78 -7.64 22.36 8.57
CA LEU A 78 -7.76 22.72 7.16
C LEU A 78 -7.02 24.03 6.87
N PRO A 79 -5.68 24.05 6.91
CA PRO A 79 -4.90 25.25 6.66
C PRO A 79 -5.04 25.73 5.21
N THR A 80 -5.09 27.03 5.05
CA THR A 80 -5.13 27.73 3.76
C THR A 80 -4.06 28.81 3.74
N TYR A 81 -3.39 28.99 2.60
CA TYR A 81 -2.34 29.99 2.47
C TYR A 81 -2.92 31.41 2.45
N GLY A 82 -2.23 32.35 3.13
CA GLY A 82 -2.40 33.79 2.93
C GLY A 82 -3.28 34.51 3.96
N THR A 83 -3.96 33.79 4.84
CA THR A 83 -4.84 34.36 5.86
C THR A 83 -4.18 34.32 7.23
N SER A 84 -3.13 35.11 7.45
CA SER A 84 -2.25 35.11 8.64
C SER A 84 -1.39 33.85 8.88
N ASP A 85 -1.60 32.78 8.10
CA ASP A 85 -0.69 31.64 7.96
C ASP A 85 0.01 31.69 6.59
N PHE A 86 1.33 31.58 6.59
CA PHE A 86 2.17 31.68 5.38
C PHE A 86 2.83 30.34 5.00
N ARG A 87 2.60 29.29 5.79
CA ARG A 87 2.97 27.91 5.46
C ARG A 87 2.15 27.41 4.28
N GLU A 88 2.55 26.27 3.69
CA GLU A 88 1.76 25.70 2.61
C GLU A 88 0.37 25.27 3.09
N GLY A 89 -0.67 25.70 2.38
CA GLY A 89 -2.06 25.30 2.65
C GLY A 89 -2.41 23.93 2.07
N ALA A 90 -3.50 23.33 2.55
CA ALA A 90 -4.05 22.08 2.02
C ALA A 90 -5.01 22.31 0.84
N VAL A 91 -5.59 23.51 0.73
CA VAL A 91 -6.63 23.84 -0.26
C VAL A 91 -6.27 25.13 -0.99
N SER A 92 -6.50 25.15 -2.31
CA SER A 92 -6.43 26.36 -3.13
C SER A 92 -7.53 26.34 -4.18
N VAL A 93 -8.36 27.38 -4.17
CA VAL A 93 -9.52 27.54 -5.04
C VAL A 93 -9.40 28.87 -5.78
N PHE A 94 -9.84 28.89 -7.04
CA PHE A 94 -9.76 30.05 -7.92
C PHE A 94 -11.13 30.36 -8.54
N GLU A 95 -11.38 31.64 -8.78
CA GLU A 95 -12.37 32.12 -9.75
C GLU A 95 -11.60 32.55 -11.00
N GLU A 96 -11.71 31.78 -12.09
CA GLU A 96 -10.85 31.95 -13.27
C GLU A 96 -9.36 31.86 -12.86
N GLU A 97 -8.59 32.93 -13.06
CA GLU A 97 -7.17 33.04 -12.67
C GLU A 97 -6.97 33.75 -11.32
N THR A 98 -8.06 34.15 -10.64
CA THR A 98 -7.99 34.90 -9.38
C THR A 98 -8.03 33.93 -8.19
N PRO A 99 -7.00 33.90 -7.32
CA PRO A 99 -7.04 33.08 -6.12
C PRO A 99 -8.13 33.55 -5.16
N LEU A 100 -8.86 32.60 -4.60
CA LEU A 100 -9.83 32.83 -3.54
C LEU A 100 -9.21 32.42 -2.20
N TYR A 101 -8.98 33.41 -1.34
CA TYR A 101 -8.64 33.17 0.07
C TYR A 101 -9.91 32.70 0.80
N VAL A 102 -10.07 31.38 0.91
CA VAL A 102 -11.26 30.75 1.51
C VAL A 102 -11.22 30.84 3.04
N ASP A 103 -12.40 31.03 3.64
CA ASP A 103 -12.61 31.19 5.08
C ASP A 103 -13.76 30.30 5.54
N PHE A 104 -13.49 28.99 5.58
CA PHE A 104 -14.46 27.94 5.92
C PHE A 104 -14.79 27.92 7.42
N LYS A 105 -16.03 28.28 7.77
CA LYS A 105 -16.48 28.35 9.17
C LYS A 105 -17.41 27.21 9.50
N LEU A 106 -17.24 26.63 10.69
CA LEU A 106 -18.14 25.60 11.21
C LEU A 106 -19.55 26.16 11.38
N VAL A 107 -20.50 25.49 10.73
CA VAL A 107 -21.94 25.81 10.85
C VAL A 107 -22.72 24.66 11.49
N ALA A 108 -22.28 23.43 11.29
CA ALA A 108 -22.91 22.24 11.84
C ALA A 108 -21.91 21.08 11.95
N PHE A 109 -22.27 20.10 12.77
CA PHE A 109 -21.60 18.82 12.81
C PHE A 109 -22.62 17.74 13.12
N HIS A 110 -22.34 16.51 12.69
CA HIS A 110 -23.15 15.36 13.04
C HIS A 110 -22.30 14.10 13.14
N CYS A 111 -22.74 13.15 13.97
CA CYS A 111 -22.07 11.87 14.14
C CYS A 111 -22.92 10.75 13.56
N PHE A 112 -22.26 9.73 13.01
CA PHE A 112 -22.90 8.49 12.58
C PHE A 112 -22.00 7.29 12.88
N GLU A 113 -22.59 6.09 12.82
CA GLU A 113 -21.92 4.83 13.09
C GLU A 113 -21.68 4.06 11.79
N GLY A 114 -20.56 3.34 11.73
CA GLY A 114 -20.21 2.51 10.58
C GLY A 114 -19.74 3.31 9.36
N LYS A 115 -19.24 2.58 8.38
CA LYS A 115 -18.76 3.11 7.09
C LYS A 115 -18.95 2.05 6.02
N GLU A 116 -19.85 2.31 5.08
CA GLU A 116 -20.21 1.36 4.03
C GLU A 116 -19.06 1.17 3.02
N ARG A 117 -18.80 -0.08 2.62
CA ARG A 117 -17.86 -0.39 1.54
C ARG A 117 -18.53 -0.20 0.17
N LYS A 118 -18.12 0.83 -0.58
CA LYS A 118 -18.65 1.12 -1.93
C LYS A 118 -17.59 0.85 -2.99
N LEU A 119 -17.87 -0.04 -3.94
CA LEU A 119 -16.90 -0.35 -5.00
C LEU A 119 -16.58 0.84 -5.91
N ALA A 120 -17.50 1.79 -6.07
CA ALA A 120 -17.26 2.99 -6.89
C ALA A 120 -16.32 4.02 -6.22
N GLN A 121 -16.08 3.90 -4.92
CA GLN A 121 -15.36 4.88 -4.11
C GLN A 121 -14.43 4.13 -3.15
N PRO A 122 -13.16 3.88 -3.54
CA PRO A 122 -12.25 3.14 -2.69
C PRO A 122 -11.96 3.97 -1.43
N ALA A 123 -12.37 3.42 -0.30
CA ALA A 123 -12.19 4.00 1.03
C ALA A 123 -12.17 2.86 2.06
N SER A 124 -11.80 3.18 3.29
CA SER A 124 -11.96 2.25 4.40
C SER A 124 -13.44 1.93 4.65
N PHE A 125 -13.73 0.86 5.40
CA PHE A 125 -15.09 0.48 5.76
C PHE A 125 -15.15 -0.20 7.14
N ALA A 126 -16.31 -0.18 7.78
CA ALA A 126 -16.54 -0.78 9.10
C ALA A 126 -18.04 -0.96 9.36
N SER A 127 -18.41 -1.94 10.19
CA SER A 127 -19.78 -2.04 10.71
C SER A 127 -20.07 -0.97 11.76
N ALA A 128 -21.35 -0.76 12.08
CA ALA A 128 -21.79 0.26 13.03
C ALA A 128 -21.17 0.12 14.43
N ASP A 129 -20.88 -1.10 14.88
CA ASP A 129 -20.27 -1.38 16.18
C ASP A 129 -18.73 -1.26 16.19
N GLU A 130 -18.11 -1.06 15.03
CA GLU A 130 -16.67 -1.02 14.85
C GLU A 130 -16.11 0.38 14.64
N SER A 131 -16.92 1.32 14.16
CA SER A 131 -16.49 2.69 13.91
C SER A 131 -17.55 3.73 14.24
N GLN A 132 -17.07 4.94 14.55
CA GLN A 132 -17.90 6.12 14.67
C GLN A 132 -17.25 7.24 13.88
N SER A 133 -18.06 8.00 13.15
CA SER A 133 -17.62 9.14 12.35
C SER A 133 -18.25 10.42 12.86
N ILE A 134 -17.52 11.53 12.69
CA ILE A 134 -18.05 12.89 12.81
C ILE A 134 -17.79 13.63 11.50
N VAL A 135 -18.82 14.33 11.02
CA VAL A 135 -18.73 15.24 9.88
C VAL A 135 -18.81 16.66 10.42
N PHE A 136 -17.86 17.49 10.01
CA PHE A 136 -17.90 18.93 10.21
C PHE A 136 -18.32 19.59 8.91
N GLU A 137 -19.44 20.30 8.96
CA GLU A 137 -19.96 21.09 7.84
C GLU A 137 -19.45 22.52 8.00
N LEU A 138 -18.62 22.93 7.05
CA LEU A 138 -17.98 24.22 7.01
C LEU A 138 -18.47 25.02 5.80
N VAL A 139 -18.74 26.31 5.97
CA VAL A 139 -19.24 27.18 4.90
C VAL A 139 -18.39 28.42 4.78
N ASP A 140 -18.02 28.77 3.55
CA ASP A 140 -17.57 30.10 3.17
C ASP A 140 -18.72 30.80 2.42
N GLN A 141 -19.44 31.65 3.15
CA GLN A 141 -20.64 32.33 2.63
C GLN A 141 -20.30 33.33 1.52
N GLU A 142 -19.14 33.98 1.58
CA GLU A 142 -18.75 35.01 0.63
C GLU A 142 -18.29 34.40 -0.69
N ARG A 143 -17.50 33.31 -0.63
CA ARG A 143 -17.08 32.57 -1.84
C ARG A 143 -18.11 31.57 -2.34
N GLN A 144 -19.18 31.31 -1.57
CA GLN A 144 -20.27 30.38 -1.86
C GLN A 144 -19.73 28.95 -2.05
N LEU A 145 -19.02 28.48 -1.03
CA LEU A 145 -18.41 27.15 -1.00
C LEU A 145 -18.82 26.43 0.29
N GLU A 146 -19.06 25.14 0.19
CA GLU A 146 -19.30 24.25 1.32
C GLU A 146 -18.21 23.19 1.37
N MET A 147 -17.68 22.92 2.55
CA MET A 147 -16.66 21.92 2.81
C MET A 147 -17.17 20.97 3.87
N ALA A 148 -17.07 19.66 3.64
CA ALA A 148 -17.32 18.66 4.68
C ALA A 148 -16.02 17.93 5.02
N LEU A 149 -15.61 17.96 6.29
CA LEU A 149 -14.50 17.16 6.80
C LEU A 149 -15.05 16.02 7.64
N THR A 150 -14.77 14.77 7.24
CA THR A 150 -15.21 13.57 7.95
C THR A 150 -14.02 12.90 8.62
N TYR A 151 -14.11 12.67 9.92
CA TYR A 151 -13.14 11.91 10.70
C TYR A 151 -13.79 10.62 11.17
N THR A 152 -13.15 9.48 10.95
CA THR A 152 -13.65 8.18 11.40
C THR A 152 -12.66 7.52 12.35
N ILE A 153 -13.13 7.22 13.57
CA ILE A 153 -12.37 6.47 14.57
C ILE A 153 -12.87 5.03 14.63
N PHE A 154 -11.92 4.10 14.75
CA PHE A 154 -12.17 2.66 14.72
C PHE A 154 -11.83 2.03 16.07
N LYS A 155 -12.69 1.14 16.56
CA LYS A 155 -12.45 0.39 17.79
C LYS A 155 -11.28 -0.57 17.61
N GLY A 156 -10.37 -0.66 18.57
CA GLY A 156 -9.24 -1.60 18.49
C GLY A 156 -8.02 -1.08 17.72
N SER A 157 -8.05 0.15 17.17
CA SER A 157 -7.09 0.59 16.16
C SER A 157 -6.33 1.86 16.58
N GLY A 158 -5.03 1.90 16.30
CA GLY A 158 -4.22 3.12 16.36
C GLY A 158 -4.42 4.05 15.16
N THR A 159 -5.35 3.75 14.25
CA THR A 159 -5.61 4.48 13.00
C THR A 159 -6.92 5.26 13.05
N ILE A 160 -6.87 6.50 12.57
CA ILE A 160 -8.01 7.35 12.28
C ILE A 160 -8.00 7.68 10.78
N THR A 161 -9.17 7.78 10.15
CA THR A 161 -9.26 8.21 8.74
C THR A 161 -9.86 9.60 8.62
N ARG A 162 -9.43 10.31 7.59
CA ARG A 162 -9.90 11.65 7.22
C ARG A 162 -10.33 11.65 5.75
N GLN A 163 -11.53 12.14 5.50
CA GLN A 163 -12.12 12.33 4.18
C GLN A 163 -12.60 13.77 4.07
N GLN A 164 -12.51 14.38 2.89
CA GLN A 164 -13.01 15.74 2.67
C GLN A 164 -13.67 15.92 1.31
N THR A 165 -14.69 16.78 1.28
CA THR A 165 -15.40 17.17 0.06
C THR A 165 -15.54 18.68 -0.02
N LEU A 166 -15.52 19.22 -1.25
CA LEU A 166 -15.77 20.62 -1.53
C LEU A 166 -16.90 20.74 -2.55
N THR A 167 -17.95 21.49 -2.20
CA THR A 167 -19.11 21.75 -3.04
C THR A 167 -19.17 23.23 -3.42
N ASN A 168 -19.40 23.52 -4.70
CA ASN A 168 -19.65 24.87 -5.17
C ASN A 168 -21.15 25.19 -5.08
N THR A 169 -21.56 26.08 -4.18
CA THR A 169 -22.96 26.52 -4.07
C THR A 169 -23.23 27.82 -4.83
N GLY A 170 -22.18 28.46 -5.34
CA GLY A 170 -22.25 29.67 -6.15
C GLY A 170 -22.67 29.40 -7.58
N SER A 171 -23.13 30.46 -8.25
CA SER A 171 -23.51 30.42 -9.66
C SER A 171 -22.32 30.43 -10.63
N LYS A 172 -21.15 30.87 -10.16
CA LYS A 172 -19.92 30.92 -10.96
C LYS A 172 -19.09 29.64 -10.73
N PRO A 173 -18.47 29.07 -11.78
CA PRO A 173 -17.54 27.96 -11.63
C PRO A 173 -16.36 28.30 -10.71
N ARG A 174 -15.87 27.28 -10.00
CA ARG A 174 -14.69 27.36 -9.14
C ARG A 174 -13.65 26.37 -9.63
N THR A 175 -12.38 26.74 -9.62
CA THR A 175 -11.29 25.84 -10.01
C THR A 175 -10.49 25.46 -8.78
N ILE A 176 -10.44 24.18 -8.46
CA ILE A 176 -9.53 23.64 -7.45
C ILE A 176 -8.16 23.46 -8.11
N GLN A 177 -7.09 23.99 -7.53
CA GLN A 177 -5.72 23.71 -7.98
C GLN A 177 -4.92 22.89 -6.95
N ARG A 178 -5.39 22.85 -5.70
CA ARG A 178 -4.80 22.04 -4.64
C ARG A 178 -5.89 21.57 -3.68
N PHE A 179 -5.89 20.28 -3.38
CA PHE A 179 -6.84 19.67 -2.46
C PHE A 179 -6.24 18.42 -1.80
N LEU A 180 -5.45 18.64 -0.76
CA LEU A 180 -4.81 17.55 -0.02
C LEU A 180 -5.81 16.86 0.92
N SER A 181 -5.72 15.53 0.99
CA SER A 181 -6.63 14.63 1.71
C SER A 181 -6.46 14.65 3.22
N GLY A 182 -5.25 14.89 3.71
CA GLY A 182 -4.89 14.80 5.11
C GLY A 182 -3.98 15.94 5.54
N VAL A 183 -4.24 16.47 6.74
CA VAL A 183 -3.37 17.41 7.44
C VAL A 183 -3.23 16.94 8.88
N LEU A 184 -2.00 16.89 9.36
CA LEU A 184 -1.67 16.58 10.75
C LEU A 184 -0.59 17.53 11.22
N GLU A 185 -0.86 18.30 12.27
CA GLU A 185 0.10 19.21 12.86
C GLU A 185 0.53 18.75 14.26
N LEU A 186 1.84 18.66 14.47
CA LEU A 186 2.42 18.13 15.70
C LEU A 186 3.50 19.08 16.22
N LYS A 187 3.70 19.07 17.54
CA LYS A 187 4.95 19.58 18.12
C LYS A 187 6.09 18.66 17.72
N ASN A 188 7.21 19.22 17.26
CA ASN A 188 8.37 18.41 16.94
C ASN A 188 8.85 17.64 18.18
N ARG A 189 9.26 16.38 17.97
CA ARG A 189 9.79 15.47 18.99
C ARG A 189 11.13 14.89 18.53
N ASP A 190 11.95 15.75 17.91
CA ASP A 190 13.13 15.34 17.14
C ASP A 190 12.76 14.31 16.07
N PHE A 191 11.76 14.65 15.26
CA PHE A 191 11.26 13.76 14.21
C PHE A 191 12.25 13.63 13.05
N GLU A 192 12.27 12.44 12.47
CA GLU A 192 12.71 12.20 11.11
C GLU A 192 11.52 11.75 10.25
N LEU A 193 11.51 12.19 8.99
CA LEU A 193 10.59 11.69 7.98
C LEU A 193 11.11 10.35 7.47
N LEU A 194 10.43 9.27 7.84
CA LEU A 194 10.57 7.96 7.23
C LEU A 194 9.70 7.90 5.97
N HIS A 195 10.30 7.48 4.86
CA HIS A 195 9.59 7.27 3.60
C HIS A 195 10.11 6.03 2.87
N LEU A 196 9.26 5.45 2.03
CA LEU A 196 9.60 4.25 1.26
C LEU A 196 9.90 4.66 -0.19
N SER A 197 11.17 4.56 -0.58
CA SER A 197 11.61 5.01 -1.90
C SER A 197 12.48 3.97 -2.61
N GLY A 198 12.49 4.01 -3.93
CA GLY A 198 13.13 2.99 -4.75
C GLY A 198 13.20 3.31 -6.22
N ALA A 199 13.11 2.27 -7.04
CA ALA A 199 12.86 2.28 -8.46
C ALA A 199 12.31 0.90 -8.84
N TRP A 200 12.00 0.68 -10.12
CA TRP A 200 11.81 -0.67 -10.65
C TRP A 200 12.99 -1.57 -10.25
N LEU A 201 12.69 -2.77 -9.75
CA LEU A 201 13.60 -3.75 -9.14
C LEU A 201 14.17 -3.43 -7.75
N LYS A 202 13.78 -2.31 -7.13
CA LYS A 202 14.32 -1.91 -5.81
C LYS A 202 13.34 -1.04 -5.03
N GLU A 203 12.08 -1.44 -5.06
CA GLU A 203 10.95 -0.68 -4.55
C GLU A 203 10.97 -0.60 -3.02
N ARG A 204 10.48 0.53 -2.49
CA ARG A 204 10.12 0.68 -1.07
C ARG A 204 11.24 0.36 -0.07
N HIS A 205 12.49 0.65 -0.40
CA HIS A 205 13.56 0.66 0.61
C HIS A 205 13.26 1.75 1.65
N ILE A 206 13.50 1.43 2.92
CA ILE A 206 13.28 2.36 4.03
C ILE A 206 14.36 3.44 3.97
N LYS A 207 13.93 4.70 3.96
CA LYS A 207 14.81 5.87 4.06
C LYS A 207 14.29 6.77 5.16
N THR A 208 15.21 7.45 5.84
CA THR A 208 14.86 8.46 6.84
C THR A 208 15.63 9.75 6.59
N VAL A 209 14.98 10.88 6.86
CA VAL A 209 15.59 12.21 6.79
C VAL A 209 15.20 13.00 8.03
N PRO A 210 16.15 13.47 8.86
CA PRO A 210 15.84 14.34 9.99
C PRO A 210 15.10 15.59 9.53
N LEU A 211 14.06 15.99 10.27
CA LEU A 211 13.37 17.24 9.98
C LEU A 211 14.20 18.44 10.46
N THR A 212 14.34 19.42 9.58
CA THR A 212 14.87 20.76 9.87
C THR A 212 13.87 21.79 9.34
N GLN A 213 13.99 23.05 9.78
CA GLN A 213 13.09 24.11 9.32
C GLN A 213 13.03 24.14 7.78
N GLY A 214 11.81 24.16 7.23
CA GLY A 214 11.54 24.01 5.79
C GLY A 214 10.76 22.74 5.46
N THR A 215 10.65 22.43 4.17
CA THR A 215 9.79 21.37 3.64
C THR A 215 10.60 20.21 3.07
N ILE A 216 10.22 18.98 3.43
CA ILE A 216 10.69 17.74 2.80
C ILE A 216 9.46 17.03 2.22
N SER A 217 9.55 16.61 0.96
CA SER A 217 8.44 15.94 0.27
C SER A 217 8.88 14.75 -0.57
N VAL A 218 7.93 13.83 -0.78
CA VAL A 218 8.00 12.73 -1.74
C VAL A 218 6.66 12.65 -2.48
N GLY A 219 6.67 12.22 -3.73
CA GLY A 219 5.46 12.18 -4.55
C GLY A 219 5.65 11.54 -5.91
N SER A 220 4.58 11.54 -6.70
CA SER A 220 4.58 11.00 -8.06
C SER A 220 3.82 11.88 -9.04
N LEU A 221 4.34 11.94 -10.28
CA LEU A 221 3.76 12.60 -11.45
C LEU A 221 3.67 11.64 -12.65
N LYS A 222 3.57 10.33 -12.37
CA LYS A 222 3.64 9.27 -13.39
C LYS A 222 2.27 8.83 -13.93
N GLY A 223 1.19 9.40 -13.39
CA GLY A 223 -0.18 8.88 -13.54
C GLY A 223 -0.44 7.63 -12.69
N ALA A 224 0.46 7.32 -11.76
CA ALA A 224 0.43 6.17 -10.85
C ALA A 224 1.18 6.54 -9.56
N SER A 225 0.97 5.82 -8.46
CA SER A 225 1.74 6.01 -7.22
C SER A 225 3.24 5.81 -7.44
N GLY A 226 3.64 4.83 -8.25
CA GLY A 226 4.98 4.67 -8.81
C GLY A 226 5.94 3.82 -7.98
N HIS A 227 7.03 3.36 -8.61
CA HIS A 227 8.09 2.58 -7.94
C HIS A 227 9.01 3.42 -7.05
N GLN A 228 9.13 4.72 -7.36
CA GLN A 228 10.17 5.59 -6.83
C GLN A 228 9.87 6.11 -5.43
N HIS A 229 8.60 6.35 -5.15
CA HIS A 229 8.09 6.82 -3.87
C HIS A 229 6.75 6.16 -3.61
N ASN A 230 6.53 5.67 -2.40
CA ASN A 230 5.24 5.17 -1.99
C ASN A 230 4.43 6.25 -1.26
N PRO A 231 3.08 6.24 -1.33
CA PRO A 231 2.24 7.17 -0.57
C PRO A 231 2.39 7.06 0.96
N PHE A 232 2.89 5.93 1.47
CA PHE A 232 3.18 5.76 2.89
C PHE A 232 4.41 6.56 3.33
N VAL A 233 4.23 7.38 4.37
CA VAL A 233 5.28 8.10 5.09
C VAL A 233 5.04 8.01 6.59
N ALA A 234 6.06 8.26 7.41
CA ALA A 234 5.89 8.36 8.85
C ALA A 234 6.80 9.43 9.47
N LEU A 235 6.31 10.12 10.49
CA LEU A 235 7.13 10.90 11.41
C LEU A 235 7.56 9.99 12.56
N LYS A 236 8.84 9.67 12.61
CA LYS A 236 9.44 8.78 13.59
C LYS A 236 10.31 9.60 14.54
N GLU A 237 10.18 9.44 15.85
CA GLU A 237 11.19 10.00 16.78
C GLU A 237 12.56 9.40 16.45
N GLN A 238 13.63 10.21 16.40
CA GLN A 238 14.97 9.71 16.07
C GLN A 238 15.44 8.57 16.99
N GLN A 239 15.02 8.59 18.26
CA GLN A 239 15.35 7.56 19.25
C GLN A 239 14.40 6.35 19.23
N ALA A 240 13.38 6.34 18.38
CA ALA A 240 12.48 5.20 18.26
C ALA A 240 13.21 4.00 17.66
N THR A 241 13.00 2.84 18.29
CA THR A 241 13.54 1.55 17.88
C THR A 241 12.46 0.76 17.14
N ASN A 242 12.75 -0.50 16.80
CA ASN A 242 11.73 -1.42 16.33
C ASN A 242 10.57 -1.62 17.33
N ASP A 243 10.79 -1.57 18.64
CA ASP A 243 9.78 -2.01 19.63
C ASP A 243 9.33 -0.90 20.60
N THR A 244 9.94 0.28 20.53
CA THR A 244 9.63 1.43 21.42
C THR A 244 9.80 2.76 20.71
N GLY A 245 9.06 3.78 21.17
CA GLY A 245 9.14 5.16 20.67
C GLY A 245 7.92 5.55 19.85
N HIS A 246 7.67 6.84 19.74
CA HIS A 246 6.50 7.33 19.02
C HIS A 246 6.72 7.36 17.52
N VAL A 247 5.73 6.86 16.79
CA VAL A 247 5.70 6.90 15.34
C VAL A 247 4.31 7.26 14.85
N TYR A 248 4.23 8.24 13.96
CA TYR A 248 3.01 8.72 13.33
C TYR A 248 3.07 8.39 11.83
N GLY A 249 2.35 7.35 11.39
CA GLY A 249 2.25 6.99 9.98
C GLY A 249 1.12 7.74 9.26
N ALA A 250 1.31 7.98 7.97
CA ALA A 250 0.28 8.47 7.05
C ALA A 250 0.28 7.63 5.76
N ASN A 251 -0.90 7.34 5.23
CA ASN A 251 -1.07 6.63 3.95
C ASN A 251 -2.33 7.11 3.22
N LEU A 252 -2.44 6.82 1.92
CA LEU A 252 -3.48 7.34 1.04
C LEU A 252 -4.20 6.20 0.32
N ILE A 253 -5.54 6.20 0.34
CA ILE A 253 -6.35 5.31 -0.52
C ILE A 253 -6.46 5.93 -1.91
N TYR A 254 -5.33 5.94 -2.63
CA TYR A 254 -5.21 6.49 -3.97
C TYR A 254 -4.05 5.87 -4.75
N SER A 255 -4.26 5.65 -6.05
CA SER A 255 -3.30 4.97 -6.93
C SER A 255 -2.65 5.88 -7.97
N GLY A 256 -2.93 7.18 -7.94
CA GLY A 256 -2.43 8.16 -8.91
C GLY A 256 -1.28 9.03 -8.41
N ASN A 257 -1.16 10.22 -9.03
CA ASN A 257 -0.21 11.25 -8.61
C ASN A 257 -0.51 11.72 -7.19
N PHE A 258 0.42 11.52 -6.27
CA PHE A 258 0.28 11.90 -4.86
C PHE A 258 1.43 12.81 -4.43
N LEU A 259 1.19 13.60 -3.39
CA LEU A 259 2.18 14.39 -2.67
C LEU A 259 2.07 14.07 -1.17
N ALA A 260 3.19 13.68 -0.57
CA ALA A 260 3.38 13.58 0.87
C ALA A 260 4.47 14.56 1.29
N GLN A 261 4.20 15.45 2.25
CA GLN A 261 5.18 16.44 2.68
C GLN A 261 5.10 16.75 4.16
N ALA A 262 6.26 16.99 4.77
CA ALA A 262 6.40 17.50 6.11
C ALA A 262 7.10 18.87 6.05
N GLU A 263 6.45 19.90 6.57
CA GLU A 263 6.99 21.24 6.72
C GLU A 263 7.25 21.50 8.21
N MET A 264 8.47 21.89 8.58
CA MET A 264 8.77 22.38 9.93
C MET A 264 8.88 23.90 9.93
N ASP A 265 8.08 24.55 10.78
CA ASP A 265 7.99 26.00 10.88
C ASP A 265 9.07 26.63 11.78
N GLU A 266 9.05 27.96 11.92
CA GLU A 266 10.00 28.73 12.72
C GLU A 266 9.89 28.52 14.25
N TRP A 267 8.88 27.78 14.71
CA TRP A 267 8.65 27.44 16.12
C TRP A 267 8.80 25.93 16.38
N ASP A 268 9.46 25.21 15.46
CA ASP A 268 9.65 23.76 15.52
C ASP A 268 8.33 22.98 15.60
N ASN A 269 7.27 23.46 14.94
CA ASN A 269 6.08 22.66 14.69
C ASN A 269 6.15 22.00 13.34
N VAL A 270 5.62 20.79 13.24
CA VAL A 270 5.62 19.99 12.02
C VAL A 270 4.20 19.91 11.46
N ARG A 271 4.03 20.26 10.18
CA ARG A 271 2.82 20.05 9.39
C ARG A 271 3.07 18.93 8.39
N LEU A 272 2.44 17.78 8.61
CA LEU A 272 2.39 16.67 7.66
C LEU A 272 1.13 16.78 6.80
N MET A 273 1.29 16.75 5.48
CA MET A 273 0.17 16.75 4.55
C MET A 273 0.33 15.66 3.49
N LEU A 274 -0.81 15.09 3.05
CA LEU A 274 -0.88 14.02 2.06
C LEU A 274 -2.12 14.19 1.18
N GLY A 275 -2.02 13.94 -0.13
CA GLY A 275 -3.17 13.93 -1.04
C GLY A 275 -2.78 13.87 -2.51
N ILE A 276 -3.71 14.25 -3.40
CA ILE A 276 -3.45 14.38 -4.84
C ILE A 276 -2.35 15.41 -5.07
N HIS A 277 -1.38 15.08 -5.93
CA HIS A 277 -0.30 16.02 -6.25
C HIS A 277 -0.87 17.26 -6.99
N PRO A 278 -0.58 18.49 -6.54
CA PRO A 278 -1.11 19.71 -7.15
C PRO A 278 -0.50 20.02 -8.54
N GLU A 279 0.77 19.65 -8.76
CA GLU A 279 1.38 19.78 -10.09
C GLU A 279 0.59 18.98 -11.14
N HIS A 280 0.25 19.63 -12.26
CA HIS A 280 -0.61 19.09 -13.32
C HIS A 280 -2.01 18.63 -12.86
N PHE A 281 -2.52 19.21 -11.78
CA PHE A 281 -3.89 18.99 -11.31
C PHE A 281 -4.65 20.31 -11.25
N SER A 282 -5.83 20.33 -11.85
CA SER A 282 -6.89 21.22 -11.43
C SER A 282 -8.24 20.58 -11.71
N TRP A 283 -9.29 21.03 -11.04
CA TRP A 283 -10.63 20.51 -11.20
C TRP A 283 -11.66 21.64 -11.23
N GLN A 284 -12.48 21.69 -12.28
CA GLN A 284 -13.56 22.65 -12.37
C GLN A 284 -14.80 22.15 -11.63
N LEU A 285 -15.34 22.97 -10.73
CA LEU A 285 -16.58 22.76 -10.01
C LEU A 285 -17.65 23.74 -10.53
N SER A 286 -18.63 23.22 -11.25
CA SER A 286 -19.85 23.93 -11.62
C SER A 286 -20.79 24.08 -10.42
N GLN A 287 -21.86 24.85 -10.58
CA GLN A 287 -22.86 25.03 -9.53
C GLN A 287 -23.46 23.68 -9.11
N GLY A 288 -23.41 23.39 -7.82
CA GLY A 288 -23.92 22.17 -7.19
C GLY A 288 -23.00 20.96 -7.33
N GLU A 289 -21.86 21.07 -8.03
CA GLU A 289 -20.90 19.97 -8.13
C GLU A 289 -20.04 19.88 -6.87
N THR A 290 -19.67 18.64 -6.53
CA THR A 290 -18.84 18.29 -5.39
C THR A 290 -17.60 17.54 -5.86
N PHE A 291 -16.43 17.93 -5.33
CA PHE A 291 -15.19 17.17 -5.47
C PHE A 291 -14.90 16.45 -4.15
N GLU A 292 -14.56 15.16 -4.23
CA GLU A 292 -14.17 14.34 -3.09
C GLU A 292 -12.68 14.00 -3.20
N ALA A 293 -11.90 14.32 -2.16
CA ALA A 293 -10.49 13.91 -2.10
C ALA A 293 -10.38 12.38 -1.92
N PRO A 294 -9.24 11.74 -2.21
CA PRO A 294 -9.01 10.38 -1.73
C PRO A 294 -8.93 10.34 -0.19
N GLU A 295 -9.28 9.22 0.45
CA GLU A 295 -9.22 9.10 1.91
C GLU A 295 -7.77 9.02 2.43
N CYS A 296 -7.45 9.79 3.46
CA CYS A 296 -6.16 9.73 4.16
C CYS A 296 -6.28 8.95 5.48
N LEU A 297 -5.25 8.18 5.80
CA LEU A 297 -5.12 7.44 7.06
C LEU A 297 -4.01 8.10 7.90
N PHE A 298 -4.27 8.31 9.18
CA PHE A 298 -3.24 8.63 10.17
C PHE A 298 -3.18 7.53 11.21
N THR A 299 -1.98 6.98 11.46
CA THR A 299 -1.76 5.89 12.41
C THR A 299 -0.77 6.32 13.47
N PHE A 300 -1.04 6.03 14.73
CA PHE A 300 -0.15 6.29 15.84
C PHE A 300 0.21 5.01 16.59
N THR A 301 1.46 4.92 17.03
CA THR A 301 1.89 3.95 18.05
C THR A 301 3.03 4.51 18.92
N ALA A 302 3.16 3.97 20.13
CA ALA A 302 4.32 4.16 21.00
C ALA A 302 5.26 2.93 21.02
N ALA A 303 4.93 1.88 20.27
CA ALA A 303 5.63 0.60 20.23
C ALA A 303 6.61 0.50 19.05
N GLY A 304 7.20 1.63 18.63
CA GLY A 304 8.21 1.67 17.58
C GLY A 304 7.71 1.21 16.20
N LEU A 305 8.64 0.83 15.33
CA LEU A 305 8.34 0.45 13.95
C LEU A 305 7.53 -0.85 13.81
N ASN A 306 7.74 -1.83 14.69
CA ASN A 306 6.91 -3.04 14.74
C ASN A 306 5.47 -2.68 15.12
N GLY A 307 5.27 -1.78 16.09
CA GLY A 307 3.95 -1.25 16.40
C GLY A 307 3.27 -0.62 15.19
N LEU A 308 4.01 0.19 14.41
CA LEU A 308 3.47 0.87 13.23
C LEU A 308 3.07 -0.13 12.14
N SER A 309 3.96 -1.09 11.87
CA SER A 309 3.71 -2.19 10.93
C SER A 309 2.45 -2.96 11.30
N GLN A 310 2.28 -3.27 12.59
CA GLN A 310 1.18 -4.06 13.10
C GLN A 310 -0.16 -3.32 13.06
N GLU A 311 -0.18 -2.04 13.49
CA GLU A 311 -1.39 -1.21 13.38
C GLU A 311 -1.80 -1.03 11.92
N SER A 312 -0.84 -0.74 11.03
CA SER A 312 -1.10 -0.59 9.59
C SER A 312 -1.64 -1.88 8.99
N ALA A 313 -0.99 -3.02 9.23
CA ALA A 313 -1.42 -4.32 8.72
C ALA A 313 -2.82 -4.70 9.22
N GLN A 314 -3.09 -4.57 10.53
CA GLN A 314 -4.39 -4.89 11.11
C GLN A 314 -5.50 -4.00 10.56
N PHE A 315 -5.23 -2.69 10.43
CA PHE A 315 -6.20 -1.77 9.85
C PHE A 315 -6.52 -2.12 8.40
N ILE A 316 -5.50 -2.32 7.56
CA ILE A 316 -5.67 -2.62 6.14
C ILE A 316 -6.40 -3.95 5.93
N GLU A 317 -6.02 -5.00 6.65
CA GLU A 317 -6.67 -6.30 6.55
C GLU A 317 -8.15 -6.26 6.92
N LYS A 318 -8.51 -5.44 7.92
CA LYS A 318 -9.87 -5.40 8.44
C LYS A 318 -10.76 -4.37 7.75
N HIS A 319 -10.20 -3.24 7.35
CA HIS A 319 -10.96 -2.06 6.93
C HIS A 319 -10.68 -1.61 5.49
N VAL A 320 -9.75 -2.23 4.76
CA VAL A 320 -9.46 -1.87 3.34
C VAL A 320 -9.63 -3.09 2.43
N ILE A 321 -9.00 -4.21 2.75
CA ILE A 321 -9.11 -5.45 1.98
C ILE A 321 -10.55 -5.94 2.02
N ALA A 322 -11.09 -6.32 0.84
CA ALA A 322 -12.47 -6.77 0.70
C ALA A 322 -12.83 -7.89 1.71
N PRO A 323 -14.03 -7.84 2.34
CA PRO A 323 -14.44 -8.79 3.39
C PRO A 323 -14.26 -10.26 3.02
N TYR A 324 -14.52 -10.60 1.75
CA TYR A 324 -14.35 -11.97 1.25
C TYR A 324 -12.89 -12.46 1.45
N TRP A 325 -11.89 -11.59 1.37
CA TRP A 325 -10.47 -11.96 1.34
C TRP A 325 -9.70 -11.77 2.65
N GLN A 326 -10.27 -11.18 3.70
CA GLN A 326 -9.54 -10.73 4.91
C GLN A 326 -8.80 -11.83 5.68
N LYS A 327 -9.26 -13.09 5.63
CA LYS A 327 -8.60 -14.25 6.26
C LYS A 327 -8.66 -15.51 5.42
N ARG A 328 -8.98 -15.38 4.13
CA ARG A 328 -8.98 -16.51 3.19
C ARG A 328 -7.58 -16.83 2.72
N GLN A 329 -7.23 -18.11 2.71
CA GLN A 329 -5.94 -18.55 2.19
C GLN A 329 -5.78 -18.15 0.73
N ARG A 330 -4.58 -17.69 0.37
CA ARG A 330 -4.18 -17.49 -1.03
C ARG A 330 -3.69 -18.81 -1.60
N PRO A 331 -3.96 -19.11 -2.89
CA PRO A 331 -3.44 -20.31 -3.52
C PRO A 331 -1.93 -20.22 -3.67
N ILE A 332 -1.24 -21.37 -3.63
CA ILE A 332 0.16 -21.41 -4.07
C ILE A 332 0.17 -21.36 -5.60
N VAL A 333 0.71 -20.27 -6.14
CA VAL A 333 0.72 -19.98 -7.58
C VAL A 333 1.95 -20.58 -8.24
N PHE A 334 1.77 -21.17 -9.41
CA PHE A 334 2.81 -21.31 -10.42
C PHE A 334 2.56 -20.30 -11.54
N ASN A 335 3.49 -19.39 -11.77
CA ASN A 335 3.44 -18.45 -12.88
C ASN A 335 4.48 -18.87 -13.94
N ASN A 336 4.08 -18.93 -15.22
CA ASN A 336 4.96 -19.40 -16.28
C ASN A 336 5.90 -18.32 -16.87
N TRP A 337 5.84 -17.06 -16.44
CA TRP A 337 6.57 -15.96 -17.05
C TRP A 337 8.08 -16.21 -17.15
N GLU A 338 8.82 -16.28 -16.04
CA GLU A 338 10.26 -16.60 -16.09
C GLU A 338 10.55 -18.06 -16.51
N ALA A 339 9.54 -18.93 -16.58
CA ALA A 339 9.70 -20.31 -17.04
C ALA A 339 9.74 -20.42 -18.57
N THR A 340 9.02 -19.57 -19.29
CA THR A 340 8.88 -19.68 -20.75
C THR A 340 9.03 -18.38 -21.51
N TYR A 341 8.88 -17.23 -20.84
CA TYR A 341 8.59 -15.95 -21.49
C TYR A 341 7.50 -16.15 -22.56
N PHE A 342 7.71 -15.66 -23.77
CA PHE A 342 6.77 -15.81 -24.88
C PHE A 342 6.83 -17.19 -25.59
N ASP A 343 7.84 -18.02 -25.31
CA ASP A 343 8.08 -19.30 -26.00
C ASP A 343 7.32 -20.47 -25.35
N PHE A 344 6.01 -20.51 -25.64
CA PHE A 344 5.13 -21.59 -25.22
C PHE A 344 4.01 -21.87 -26.21
N ASN A 345 3.40 -23.04 -26.04
CA ASN A 345 2.14 -23.44 -26.66
C ASN A 345 1.28 -24.20 -25.63
N GLU A 346 0.04 -24.56 -26.00
CA GLU A 346 -0.89 -25.28 -25.12
C GLU A 346 -0.27 -26.56 -24.51
N GLU A 347 0.45 -27.37 -25.29
CA GLU A 347 1.03 -28.64 -24.82
C GLU A 347 2.10 -28.42 -23.74
N LYS A 348 3.02 -27.48 -23.96
CA LYS A 348 4.08 -27.14 -22.99
C LYS A 348 3.48 -26.64 -21.69
N LEU A 349 2.46 -25.77 -21.77
CA LEU A 349 1.77 -25.23 -20.59
C LEU A 349 1.02 -26.31 -19.81
N LEU A 350 0.30 -27.21 -20.50
CA LEU A 350 -0.40 -28.32 -19.84
C LEU A 350 0.58 -29.27 -19.14
N THR A 351 1.75 -29.49 -19.72
CA THR A 351 2.81 -30.30 -19.10
C THR A 351 3.37 -29.59 -17.85
N LEU A 352 3.64 -28.28 -17.92
CA LEU A 352 4.05 -27.49 -16.75
C LEU A 352 2.98 -27.50 -15.65
N ALA A 353 1.70 -27.42 -16.02
CA ALA A 353 0.59 -27.50 -15.07
C ALA A 353 0.52 -28.87 -14.36
N GLN A 354 0.76 -29.96 -15.09
CA GLN A 354 0.83 -31.30 -14.48
C GLN A 354 2.01 -31.42 -13.50
N GLU A 355 3.19 -30.91 -13.88
CA GLU A 355 4.37 -30.89 -13.00
C GLU A 355 4.13 -30.04 -11.75
N SER A 356 3.59 -28.82 -11.91
CA SER A 356 3.31 -27.92 -10.78
C SER A 356 2.27 -28.53 -9.82
N LYS A 357 1.24 -29.20 -10.35
CA LYS A 357 0.27 -29.97 -9.56
C LYS A 357 0.94 -31.11 -8.79
N ALA A 358 1.85 -31.85 -9.42
CA ALA A 358 2.56 -32.96 -8.79
C ALA A 358 3.46 -32.51 -7.62
N LEU A 359 3.98 -31.28 -7.68
CA LEU A 359 4.72 -30.62 -6.60
C LEU A 359 3.80 -30.09 -5.48
N GLY A 360 2.50 -29.93 -5.75
CA GLY A 360 1.48 -29.55 -4.77
C GLY A 360 1.00 -28.10 -4.88
N MET A 361 1.32 -27.40 -5.97
CA MET A 361 0.81 -26.06 -6.27
C MET A 361 -0.71 -26.12 -6.56
N GLU A 362 -1.38 -24.97 -6.45
CA GLU A 362 -2.86 -24.89 -6.40
C GLU A 362 -3.47 -24.05 -7.52
N CYS A 363 -2.71 -23.09 -8.05
CA CYS A 363 -3.13 -22.22 -9.15
C CYS A 363 -2.05 -22.20 -10.23
N PHE A 364 -2.45 -22.35 -11.49
CA PHE A 364 -1.59 -22.13 -12.65
C PHE A 364 -1.95 -20.78 -13.27
N VAL A 365 -1.00 -19.86 -13.30
CA VAL A 365 -1.15 -18.55 -13.92
C VAL A 365 -0.49 -18.56 -15.28
N LEU A 366 -1.32 -18.35 -16.31
CA LEU A 366 -0.89 -18.08 -17.68
C LEU A 366 -0.56 -16.59 -17.82
N ASP A 367 0.73 -16.29 -17.91
CA ASP A 367 1.25 -14.94 -18.02
C ASP A 367 1.28 -14.43 -19.48
N ASP A 368 1.95 -13.30 -19.74
CA ASP A 368 1.99 -12.58 -21.01
C ASP A 368 2.33 -13.49 -22.21
N GLY A 369 1.69 -13.22 -23.36
CA GLY A 369 1.89 -13.98 -24.60
C GLY A 369 0.72 -14.85 -25.06
N TRP A 370 -0.40 -14.91 -24.32
CA TRP A 370 -1.51 -15.81 -24.66
C TRP A 370 -2.49 -15.28 -25.72
N PHE A 371 -2.44 -13.98 -26.01
CA PHE A 371 -3.42 -13.24 -26.80
C PHE A 371 -2.85 -12.68 -28.11
N GLY A 372 -3.72 -12.35 -29.06
CA GLY A 372 -3.39 -11.75 -30.35
C GLY A 372 -2.31 -12.54 -31.09
N LYS A 373 -1.17 -11.90 -31.36
CA LYS A 373 0.06 -12.49 -31.91
C LYS A 373 1.27 -12.17 -31.03
N ARG A 374 1.06 -12.19 -29.70
CA ARG A 374 2.02 -11.75 -28.69
C ARG A 374 3.19 -12.74 -28.54
N ASN A 375 4.19 -12.61 -29.41
CA ASN A 375 5.45 -13.38 -29.37
C ASN A 375 6.64 -12.57 -28.86
N ASP A 376 6.44 -11.28 -28.63
CA ASP A 376 7.35 -10.33 -28.00
C ASP A 376 6.51 -9.26 -27.27
N ASP A 377 7.16 -8.25 -26.69
CA ASP A 377 6.52 -7.14 -25.98
C ASP A 377 6.11 -5.97 -26.90
N ARG A 378 6.07 -6.14 -28.22
CA ARG A 378 5.92 -5.03 -29.19
C ARG A 378 4.58 -4.99 -29.92
N SER A 379 3.68 -5.95 -29.69
CA SER A 379 2.40 -6.06 -30.39
C SER A 379 1.25 -6.54 -29.49
N SER A 380 0.04 -6.51 -30.04
CA SER A 380 -1.16 -7.19 -29.52
C SER A 380 -1.81 -6.65 -28.23
N LEU A 381 -1.23 -5.68 -27.50
CA LEU A 381 -1.97 -5.08 -26.37
C LEU A 381 -3.24 -4.41 -26.87
N GLY A 382 -4.34 -4.64 -26.15
CA GLY A 382 -5.69 -4.26 -26.53
C GLY A 382 -6.50 -5.41 -27.15
N ASP A 383 -5.82 -6.41 -27.73
CA ASP A 383 -6.48 -7.52 -28.44
C ASP A 383 -6.61 -8.76 -27.54
N TRP A 384 -7.49 -8.69 -26.53
CA TRP A 384 -7.68 -9.75 -25.51
C TRP A 384 -8.43 -10.99 -26.02
N VAL A 385 -7.91 -11.61 -27.08
CA VAL A 385 -8.43 -12.83 -27.71
C VAL A 385 -7.28 -13.83 -27.86
N ALA A 386 -7.51 -15.09 -27.54
CA ALA A 386 -6.48 -16.12 -27.54
C ALA A 386 -5.79 -16.29 -28.90
N ASP A 387 -4.46 -16.40 -28.91
CA ASP A 387 -3.68 -16.69 -30.13
C ASP A 387 -4.01 -18.11 -30.63
N PRO A 388 -4.63 -18.28 -31.81
CA PRO A 388 -4.99 -19.60 -32.33
C PRO A 388 -3.77 -20.47 -32.68
N ALA A 389 -2.58 -19.90 -32.85
CA ALA A 389 -1.36 -20.67 -33.05
C ALA A 389 -0.90 -21.33 -31.74
N LYS A 390 -1.04 -20.65 -30.60
CA LYS A 390 -0.70 -21.18 -29.27
C LYS A 390 -1.81 -22.02 -28.66
N PHE A 391 -3.07 -21.66 -28.94
CA PHE A 391 -4.29 -22.32 -28.45
C PHE A 391 -5.24 -22.68 -29.61
N PRO A 392 -4.96 -23.75 -30.39
CA PRO A 392 -5.74 -24.10 -31.58
C PRO A 392 -7.22 -24.43 -31.33
N LYS A 393 -7.58 -24.73 -30.07
CA LYS A 393 -8.96 -25.02 -29.63
C LYS A 393 -9.56 -23.90 -28.78
N GLY A 394 -8.93 -22.73 -28.74
CA GLY A 394 -9.33 -21.60 -27.89
C GLY A 394 -8.90 -21.74 -26.43
N ILE A 395 -9.01 -20.64 -25.69
CA ILE A 395 -8.56 -20.58 -24.29
C ILE A 395 -9.53 -21.32 -23.35
N GLY A 396 -10.82 -21.40 -23.68
CA GLY A 396 -11.79 -22.21 -22.92
C GLY A 396 -11.40 -23.69 -22.85
N SER A 397 -10.96 -24.30 -23.95
CA SER A 397 -10.47 -25.69 -23.96
C SER A 397 -9.24 -25.89 -23.08
N PHE A 398 -8.33 -24.90 -23.04
CA PHE A 398 -7.18 -24.94 -22.14
C PHE A 398 -7.62 -24.87 -20.69
N ALA A 399 -8.53 -23.94 -20.35
CA ALA A 399 -9.07 -23.78 -19.01
C ALA A 399 -9.76 -25.05 -18.48
N GLU A 400 -10.59 -25.70 -19.31
CA GLU A 400 -11.24 -26.97 -18.96
C GLU A 400 -10.23 -28.04 -18.56
N LYS A 401 -9.09 -28.12 -19.25
CA LYS A 401 -8.02 -29.09 -18.94
C LYS A 401 -7.31 -28.74 -17.63
N ILE A 402 -7.03 -27.45 -17.37
CA ILE A 402 -6.43 -27.00 -16.11
C ILE A 402 -7.36 -27.33 -14.93
N HIS A 403 -8.65 -27.00 -15.03
CA HIS A 403 -9.64 -27.33 -14.00
C HIS A 403 -9.82 -28.85 -13.84
N ALA A 404 -9.75 -29.64 -14.91
CA ALA A 404 -9.79 -31.11 -14.83
C ALA A 404 -8.60 -31.70 -14.05
N MET A 405 -7.45 -31.00 -14.00
CA MET A 405 -6.32 -31.34 -13.14
C MET A 405 -6.50 -30.89 -11.68
N GLN A 406 -7.65 -30.29 -11.35
CA GLN A 406 -7.95 -29.68 -10.05
C GLN A 406 -6.95 -28.58 -9.68
N LEU A 407 -6.55 -27.79 -10.67
CA LEU A 407 -5.84 -26.53 -10.48
C LEU A 407 -6.81 -25.39 -10.71
N GLN A 408 -6.63 -24.29 -9.98
CA GLN A 408 -7.21 -23.00 -10.34
C GLN A 408 -6.50 -22.46 -11.59
N LEU A 409 -7.21 -21.67 -12.39
CA LEU A 409 -6.63 -20.95 -13.51
C LEU A 409 -6.53 -19.46 -13.20
N GLY A 410 -5.33 -18.91 -13.39
CA GLY A 410 -5.10 -17.49 -13.47
C GLY A 410 -4.67 -17.05 -14.86
N ILE A 411 -5.01 -15.82 -15.25
CA ILE A 411 -4.61 -15.22 -16.52
C ILE A 411 -4.11 -13.79 -16.28
N TRP A 412 -3.03 -13.42 -16.97
CA TRP A 412 -2.48 -12.07 -16.98
C TRP A 412 -3.21 -11.16 -17.98
N PHE A 413 -3.43 -9.90 -17.57
CA PHE A 413 -3.96 -8.81 -18.39
C PHE A 413 -3.17 -7.53 -18.11
N GLU A 414 -3.04 -6.66 -19.11
CA GLU A 414 -2.52 -5.29 -19.00
C GLU A 414 -3.53 -4.31 -19.61
N PRO A 415 -4.72 -4.16 -19.00
CA PRO A 415 -5.92 -3.62 -19.65
C PRO A 415 -5.83 -2.14 -20.01
N GLU A 416 -4.87 -1.43 -19.42
CA GLU A 416 -4.65 0.00 -19.60
C GLU A 416 -3.77 0.33 -20.80
N MET A 417 -3.21 -0.68 -21.47
CA MET A 417 -2.22 -0.50 -22.52
C MET A 417 -2.72 -0.97 -23.88
N VAL A 418 -2.15 -0.38 -24.92
CA VAL A 418 -2.42 -0.73 -26.31
C VAL A 418 -1.14 -0.66 -27.14
N SER A 419 -0.94 -1.61 -28.05
CA SER A 419 0.24 -1.63 -28.93
C SER A 419 -0.05 -0.85 -30.22
N PRO A 420 0.95 -0.22 -30.85
CA PRO A 420 0.79 0.35 -32.19
C PRO A 420 0.39 -0.73 -33.22
N ASP A 421 0.87 -1.96 -33.04
CA ASP A 421 0.49 -3.13 -33.82
C ASP A 421 -0.55 -3.96 -33.06
N SER A 422 -1.78 -3.44 -32.99
CA SER A 422 -2.97 -4.15 -32.50
C SER A 422 -4.19 -3.74 -33.31
N GLN A 423 -5.21 -4.59 -33.34
CA GLN A 423 -6.48 -4.30 -33.99
C GLN A 423 -7.18 -3.12 -33.28
N LEU A 424 -7.16 -3.09 -31.95
CA LEU A 424 -7.75 -2.01 -31.17
C LEU A 424 -7.20 -0.64 -31.56
N TYR A 425 -5.88 -0.49 -31.71
CA TYR A 425 -5.28 0.79 -32.10
C TYR A 425 -5.56 1.17 -33.55
N GLN A 426 -5.65 0.20 -34.45
CA GLN A 426 -5.99 0.45 -35.86
C GLN A 426 -7.43 0.93 -36.03
N GLU A 427 -8.36 0.39 -35.24
CA GLU A 427 -9.78 0.75 -35.26
C GLU A 427 -10.06 2.05 -34.48
N HIS A 428 -9.37 2.23 -33.35
CA HIS A 428 -9.58 3.34 -32.41
C HIS A 428 -8.28 4.06 -32.02
N PRO A 429 -7.57 4.70 -32.97
CA PRO A 429 -6.35 5.45 -32.65
C PRO A 429 -6.61 6.65 -31.72
N GLU A 430 -7.84 7.15 -31.66
CA GLU A 430 -8.28 8.25 -30.78
C GLU A 430 -8.44 7.84 -29.31
N TRP A 431 -8.42 6.54 -28.99
CA TRP A 431 -8.51 6.03 -27.62
C TRP A 431 -7.17 6.08 -26.87
N VAL A 432 -6.10 6.54 -27.50
CA VAL A 432 -4.77 6.63 -26.88
C VAL A 432 -4.56 7.98 -26.22
N VAL A 433 -3.95 7.96 -25.03
CA VAL A 433 -3.43 9.17 -24.38
C VAL A 433 -2.33 9.76 -25.25
N LYS A 434 -2.61 10.90 -25.87
CA LYS A 434 -1.73 11.50 -26.87
C LYS A 434 -2.01 12.99 -27.00
N HIS A 435 -0.98 13.80 -26.77
CA HIS A 435 -1.01 15.21 -27.14
C HIS A 435 -1.14 15.36 -28.68
N PRO A 436 -1.83 16.39 -29.22
CA PRO A 436 -1.96 16.64 -30.67
C PRO A 436 -0.66 16.84 -31.47
N TYR A 437 0.51 16.64 -30.87
CA TYR A 437 1.79 16.67 -31.56
C TYR A 437 2.03 15.39 -32.37
N GLU A 438 2.91 15.49 -33.37
CA GLU A 438 3.26 14.34 -34.21
C GLU A 438 4.06 13.28 -33.44
N ARG A 439 4.97 13.69 -32.55
CA ARG A 439 5.83 12.80 -31.77
C ARG A 439 5.09 12.27 -30.54
N ILE A 440 5.15 10.96 -30.34
CA ILE A 440 4.64 10.26 -29.13
C ILE A 440 5.78 9.44 -28.52
N SER A 441 5.94 9.46 -27.19
CA SER A 441 6.92 8.61 -26.52
C SER A 441 6.39 7.17 -26.36
N VAL A 442 7.20 6.20 -26.82
CA VAL A 442 6.91 4.76 -26.70
C VAL A 442 7.72 4.19 -25.54
N GLY A 443 7.05 3.58 -24.57
CA GLY A 443 7.68 2.76 -23.52
C GLY A 443 7.31 1.30 -23.76
N ARG A 444 8.27 0.37 -23.70
CA ARG A 444 8.06 -1.08 -23.91
C ARG A 444 7.19 -1.42 -25.15
N GLY A 445 7.36 -0.71 -26.26
CA GLY A 445 6.59 -0.98 -27.49
C GLY A 445 5.08 -0.71 -27.44
N GLN A 446 4.57 -0.02 -26.42
CA GLN A 446 3.14 0.18 -26.15
C GLN A 446 2.79 1.64 -25.89
N PHE A 447 1.50 1.98 -25.85
CA PHE A 447 0.90 3.27 -25.43
C PHE A 447 -0.12 3.04 -24.30
N VAL A 448 -0.56 4.14 -23.67
CA VAL A 448 -1.59 4.12 -22.62
C VAL A 448 -2.96 4.46 -23.23
N LEU A 449 -3.98 3.69 -22.89
CA LEU A 449 -5.38 3.95 -23.23
C LEU A 449 -5.96 5.08 -22.38
N ASP A 450 -6.82 5.90 -22.97
CA ASP A 450 -7.46 7.03 -22.31
C ASP A 450 -8.61 6.58 -21.42
N PHE A 451 -8.30 6.18 -20.20
CA PHE A 451 -9.30 5.76 -19.22
C PHE A 451 -10.15 6.91 -18.67
N ALA A 452 -9.89 8.18 -19.04
CA ALA A 452 -10.85 9.25 -18.80
C ALA A 452 -12.08 9.15 -19.72
N ASN A 453 -11.98 8.39 -20.83
CA ASN A 453 -13.08 8.08 -21.74
C ASN A 453 -13.86 6.83 -21.27
N PRO A 454 -15.14 6.96 -20.87
CA PRO A 454 -15.93 5.82 -20.43
C PRO A 454 -16.11 4.71 -21.47
N ALA A 455 -16.07 5.03 -22.77
CA ALA A 455 -16.20 4.05 -23.84
C ALA A 455 -15.00 3.09 -23.90
N VAL A 456 -13.80 3.59 -23.61
CA VAL A 456 -12.57 2.79 -23.52
C VAL A 456 -12.69 1.79 -22.37
N VAL A 457 -13.10 2.28 -21.19
CA VAL A 457 -13.30 1.44 -20.00
C VAL A 457 -14.35 0.34 -20.25
N GLU A 458 -15.45 0.66 -20.94
CA GLU A 458 -16.48 -0.34 -21.30
C GLU A 458 -15.94 -1.39 -22.27
N ALA A 459 -15.26 -0.97 -23.35
CA ALA A 459 -14.74 -1.90 -24.35
C ALA A 459 -13.72 -2.89 -23.74
N ILE A 460 -12.84 -2.39 -22.86
CA ILE A 460 -11.87 -3.24 -22.14
C ILE A 460 -12.57 -4.17 -21.15
N PHE A 461 -13.58 -3.68 -20.41
CA PHE A 461 -14.40 -4.52 -19.54
C PHE A 461 -15.06 -5.66 -20.31
N GLU A 462 -15.71 -5.37 -21.45
CA GLU A 462 -16.37 -6.39 -22.28
C GLU A 462 -15.38 -7.43 -22.81
N ALA A 463 -14.18 -6.99 -23.22
CA ALA A 463 -13.13 -7.88 -23.69
C ALA A 463 -12.66 -8.84 -22.58
N MET A 464 -12.36 -8.31 -21.40
CA MET A 464 -11.98 -9.13 -20.23
C MET A 464 -13.11 -10.04 -19.78
N GLN A 465 -14.35 -9.53 -19.74
CA GLN A 465 -15.53 -10.30 -19.30
C GLN A 465 -15.74 -11.55 -20.16
N LYS A 466 -15.56 -11.46 -21.48
CA LYS A 466 -15.66 -12.63 -22.38
C LYS A 466 -14.68 -13.73 -21.99
N VAL A 467 -13.42 -13.36 -21.73
CA VAL A 467 -12.38 -14.32 -21.32
C VAL A 467 -12.69 -14.91 -19.94
N ILE A 468 -13.08 -14.08 -18.97
CA ILE A 468 -13.46 -14.54 -17.62
C ILE A 468 -14.59 -15.58 -17.69
N LEU A 469 -15.61 -15.33 -18.50
CA LEU A 469 -16.75 -16.24 -18.67
C LEU A 469 -16.36 -17.53 -19.41
N GLU A 470 -15.61 -17.41 -20.50
CA GLU A 470 -15.17 -18.56 -21.31
C GLU A 470 -14.29 -19.52 -20.51
N THR A 471 -13.41 -18.96 -19.67
CA THR A 471 -12.41 -19.73 -18.91
C THR A 471 -12.84 -20.10 -17.51
N LYS A 472 -13.96 -19.54 -17.00
CA LYS A 472 -14.38 -19.65 -15.59
C LYS A 472 -13.23 -19.26 -14.66
N LEU A 473 -12.63 -18.11 -14.93
CA LEU A 473 -11.36 -17.69 -14.34
C LEU A 473 -11.43 -17.60 -12.81
N ASP A 474 -10.40 -18.08 -12.12
CA ASP A 474 -10.28 -18.02 -10.65
C ASP A 474 -9.45 -16.82 -10.20
N TYR A 475 -8.51 -16.37 -11.05
CA TYR A 475 -7.49 -15.40 -10.71
C TYR A 475 -7.13 -14.49 -11.90
N ILE A 476 -6.89 -13.20 -11.65
CA ILE A 476 -6.30 -12.26 -12.62
C ILE A 476 -4.99 -11.71 -12.07
N LYS A 477 -3.92 -11.71 -12.87
CA LYS A 477 -2.76 -10.84 -12.66
C LYS A 477 -2.96 -9.59 -13.50
N TRP A 478 -3.26 -8.46 -12.87
CA TRP A 478 -3.53 -7.20 -13.56
C TRP A 478 -2.29 -6.33 -13.55
N ASP A 479 -1.65 -6.15 -14.70
CA ASP A 479 -0.40 -5.42 -14.87
C ASP A 479 -0.56 -4.04 -15.51
N MET A 480 0.54 -3.26 -15.46
CA MET A 480 0.74 -1.95 -16.07
C MET A 480 2.24 -1.66 -16.20
N ASN A 481 2.81 -1.78 -17.40
CA ASN A 481 4.27 -1.80 -17.60
C ASN A 481 4.86 -0.48 -18.12
N ARG A 482 4.10 0.63 -18.15
CA ARG A 482 4.66 1.96 -18.45
C ARG A 482 3.97 3.08 -17.70
N ASN A 483 4.69 4.19 -17.53
CA ASN A 483 4.12 5.45 -17.05
C ASN A 483 3.45 6.23 -18.19
N ILE A 484 2.53 7.13 -17.81
CA ILE A 484 1.89 8.06 -18.73
C ILE A 484 2.91 9.11 -19.18
N THR A 485 2.92 9.41 -20.49
CA THR A 485 3.73 10.48 -21.10
C THR A 485 2.87 11.31 -22.03
N GLU A 486 3.24 12.58 -22.24
CA GLU A 486 2.48 13.51 -23.08
C GLU A 486 0.97 13.52 -22.77
N ALA A 487 0.64 13.48 -21.46
CA ALA A 487 -0.72 13.33 -20.94
C ALA A 487 -1.69 14.33 -21.56
N TYR A 488 -2.58 13.81 -22.37
CA TYR A 488 -3.64 14.55 -23.03
C TYR A 488 -4.72 13.53 -23.43
N SER A 489 -5.96 13.83 -23.06
CA SER A 489 -7.13 13.05 -23.43
C SER A 489 -7.83 13.72 -24.61
N PRO A 490 -7.85 13.07 -25.80
CA PRO A 490 -8.69 13.50 -26.90
C PRO A 490 -10.16 13.61 -26.51
N TYR A 491 -10.64 12.69 -25.66
CA TYR A 491 -12.01 12.70 -25.16
C TYR A 491 -12.31 13.95 -24.31
N LEU A 492 -11.47 14.29 -23.33
CA LEU A 492 -11.69 15.49 -22.52
C LEU A 492 -11.67 16.76 -23.38
N ALA A 493 -10.82 16.81 -24.41
CA ALA A 493 -10.78 17.94 -25.33
C ALA A 493 -12.09 18.07 -26.13
N GLU A 494 -12.65 16.96 -26.61
CA GLU A 494 -13.95 16.92 -27.29
C GLU A 494 -15.09 17.35 -26.37
N GLN A 495 -15.04 16.97 -25.08
CA GLN A 495 -16.03 17.36 -24.08
C GLN A 495 -15.87 18.79 -23.55
N GLY A 496 -14.81 19.51 -23.95
CA GLY A 496 -14.49 20.84 -23.42
C GLY A 496 -14.06 20.83 -21.95
N ILE A 497 -13.57 19.69 -21.44
CA ILE A 497 -13.07 19.52 -20.08
C ILE A 497 -11.58 19.84 -20.03
N SER A 498 -11.11 20.44 -18.93
CA SER A 498 -9.71 20.79 -18.76
C SER A 498 -8.80 19.55 -18.77
N GLN A 499 -7.68 19.65 -19.49
CA GLN A 499 -6.69 18.58 -19.57
C GLN A 499 -5.95 18.36 -18.25
N THR A 500 -5.96 19.32 -17.34
CA THR A 500 -5.42 19.19 -15.98
C THR A 500 -6.26 18.29 -15.07
N GLU A 501 -7.48 17.90 -15.49
CA GLU A 501 -8.28 16.89 -14.80
C GLU A 501 -7.88 15.46 -15.18
N PHE A 502 -7.12 15.30 -16.26
CA PHE A 502 -6.86 14.01 -16.91
C PHE A 502 -6.33 12.96 -15.95
N TYR A 503 -5.27 13.25 -15.20
CA TYR A 503 -4.65 12.24 -14.32
C TYR A 503 -5.61 11.72 -13.26
N HIS A 504 -6.45 12.58 -12.69
CA HIS A 504 -7.43 12.15 -11.71
C HIS A 504 -8.56 11.34 -12.38
N ARG A 505 -9.08 11.80 -13.52
CA ARG A 505 -10.12 11.09 -14.29
C ARG A 505 -9.64 9.73 -14.79
N TYR A 506 -8.38 9.61 -15.19
CA TYR A 506 -7.75 8.34 -15.56
C TYR A 506 -7.83 7.32 -14.41
N ILE A 507 -7.49 7.75 -13.18
CA ILE A 507 -7.57 6.89 -11.99
C ILE A 507 -9.02 6.53 -11.65
N LEU A 508 -9.97 7.46 -11.82
CA LEU A 508 -11.39 7.16 -11.66
C LEU A 508 -11.86 6.12 -12.70
N GLY A 509 -11.38 6.19 -13.95
CA GLY A 509 -11.64 5.18 -14.98
C GLY A 509 -11.06 3.81 -14.66
N LEU A 510 -9.83 3.76 -14.11
CA LEU A 510 -9.22 2.54 -13.60
C LEU A 510 -10.07 1.90 -12.49
N TYR A 511 -10.48 2.70 -11.51
CA TYR A 511 -11.36 2.23 -10.43
C TYR A 511 -12.72 1.76 -10.96
N ARG A 512 -13.25 2.41 -11.99
CA ARG A 512 -14.50 2.00 -12.63
C ARG A 512 -14.39 0.63 -13.30
N LEU A 513 -13.24 0.30 -13.90
CA LEU A 513 -13.00 -1.04 -14.45
C LEU A 513 -12.95 -2.10 -13.34
N TYR A 514 -12.25 -1.81 -12.24
CA TYR A 514 -12.23 -2.67 -11.05
C TYR A 514 -13.63 -2.89 -10.46
N GLU A 515 -14.41 -1.81 -10.30
CA GLU A 515 -15.79 -1.86 -9.83
C GLU A 515 -16.63 -2.80 -10.70
N LYS A 516 -16.59 -2.62 -12.02
CA LYS A 516 -17.36 -3.45 -12.97
C LYS A 516 -17.00 -4.93 -12.88
N ILE A 517 -15.70 -5.25 -12.83
CA ILE A 517 -15.22 -6.63 -12.72
C ILE A 517 -15.68 -7.25 -11.40
N LEU A 518 -15.48 -6.58 -10.27
CA LEU A 518 -15.82 -7.14 -8.96
C LEU A 518 -17.33 -7.11 -8.65
N ALA A 519 -18.10 -6.25 -9.31
CA ALA A 519 -19.56 -6.33 -9.28
C ALA A 519 -20.08 -7.57 -10.02
N ALA A 520 -19.47 -7.92 -11.16
CA ALA A 520 -19.83 -9.11 -11.94
C ALA A 520 -19.25 -10.41 -11.36
N PHE A 521 -18.04 -10.35 -10.78
CA PHE A 521 -17.25 -11.50 -10.33
C PHE A 521 -16.69 -11.25 -8.91
N PRO A 522 -17.55 -11.19 -7.88
CA PRO A 522 -17.17 -10.71 -6.53
C PRO A 522 -16.17 -11.61 -5.78
N THR A 523 -15.97 -12.84 -6.23
CA THR A 523 -15.05 -13.81 -5.63
C THR A 523 -13.78 -14.01 -6.44
N LEU A 524 -13.58 -13.27 -7.54
CA LEU A 524 -12.39 -13.35 -8.37
C LEU A 524 -11.19 -12.81 -7.59
N LEU A 525 -10.07 -13.54 -7.58
CA LEU A 525 -8.84 -13.08 -6.96
C LEU A 525 -8.07 -12.22 -7.96
N ILE A 526 -7.99 -10.92 -7.73
CA ILE A 526 -7.15 -10.03 -8.54
C ILE A 526 -5.85 -9.77 -7.78
N GLU A 527 -4.72 -10.10 -8.40
CA GLU A 527 -3.40 -9.63 -8.00
C GLU A 527 -3.04 -8.39 -8.80
N GLY A 528 -2.82 -7.28 -8.10
CA GLY A 528 -2.34 -6.05 -8.74
C GLY A 528 -0.87 -6.18 -9.14
N CYS A 529 -0.49 -5.54 -10.24
CA CYS A 529 0.86 -5.48 -10.76
C CYS A 529 1.01 -4.18 -11.58
N ALA A 530 2.22 -3.62 -11.59
CA ALA A 530 2.57 -2.49 -12.43
C ALA A 530 4.09 -2.54 -12.69
N GLY A 531 4.53 -3.53 -13.47
CA GLY A 531 5.95 -3.91 -13.57
C GLY A 531 6.53 -4.15 -12.18
N GLY A 532 5.96 -5.10 -11.44
CA GLY A 532 6.16 -5.20 -10.00
C GLY A 532 5.30 -4.20 -9.23
N GLY A 533 5.88 -3.59 -8.19
CA GLY A 533 5.15 -2.78 -7.22
C GLY A 533 4.98 -1.31 -7.58
N GLY A 534 4.84 -0.98 -8.88
CA GLY A 534 4.65 0.39 -9.35
C GLY A 534 3.30 1.02 -8.97
N ARG A 535 2.36 0.21 -8.49
CA ARG A 535 1.09 0.63 -7.85
C ARG A 535 0.78 -0.18 -6.60
N TYR A 536 1.79 -0.32 -5.75
CA TYR A 536 1.64 -0.96 -4.44
C TYR A 536 1.08 0.05 -3.42
N ASP A 537 -0.21 0.33 -3.49
CA ASP A 537 -0.90 1.34 -2.68
C ASP A 537 -2.28 0.87 -2.20
N LEU A 538 -2.89 1.63 -1.29
CA LEU A 538 -4.17 1.26 -0.67
C LEU A 538 -5.36 1.38 -1.63
N GLY A 539 -5.25 2.20 -2.68
CA GLY A 539 -6.28 2.32 -3.71
C GLY A 539 -6.44 1.01 -4.48
N ILE A 540 -5.31 0.41 -4.90
CA ILE A 540 -5.33 -0.91 -5.53
C ILE A 540 -5.69 -2.01 -4.51
N LEU A 541 -5.17 -1.97 -3.28
CA LEU A 541 -5.46 -3.00 -2.27
C LEU A 541 -6.94 -3.09 -1.85
N PHE A 542 -7.69 -2.01 -2.01
CA PHE A 542 -9.14 -2.04 -1.81
C PHE A 542 -9.85 -3.03 -2.75
N TYR A 543 -9.35 -3.18 -3.98
CA TYR A 543 -9.89 -4.08 -4.99
C TYR A 543 -9.14 -5.42 -5.10
N SER A 544 -7.81 -5.35 -5.05
CA SER A 544 -6.89 -6.48 -5.24
C SER A 544 -6.27 -6.85 -3.89
N PRO A 545 -6.68 -7.96 -3.25
CA PRO A 545 -6.24 -8.27 -1.89
C PRO A 545 -4.76 -8.70 -1.78
N GLN A 546 -4.03 -8.74 -2.89
CA GLN A 546 -2.59 -8.93 -2.98
C GLN A 546 -2.03 -8.23 -4.22
N ILE A 547 -0.73 -7.93 -4.20
CA ILE A 547 -0.01 -7.23 -5.27
C ILE A 547 1.36 -7.89 -5.47
N TRP A 548 1.80 -8.00 -6.71
CA TRP A 548 3.17 -8.37 -7.07
C TRP A 548 4.13 -7.22 -6.67
N PRO A 549 5.00 -7.40 -5.67
CA PRO A 549 5.68 -6.27 -5.03
C PRO A 549 6.88 -5.75 -5.83
N SER A 550 7.49 -6.56 -6.67
CA SER A 550 8.64 -6.19 -7.49
C SER A 550 8.87 -7.25 -8.54
N ASP A 551 9.28 -6.85 -9.75
CA ASP A 551 9.83 -7.78 -10.74
C ASP A 551 11.21 -8.31 -10.31
N ASP A 552 11.83 -7.74 -9.29
CA ASP A 552 12.99 -8.34 -8.66
C ASP A 552 12.55 -9.51 -7.78
N SER A 553 12.83 -10.71 -8.28
CA SER A 553 12.60 -11.98 -7.62
C SER A 553 13.87 -12.53 -6.96
N ASP A 554 14.97 -11.76 -6.93
CA ASP A 554 16.18 -12.15 -6.20
C ASP A 554 15.95 -12.08 -4.68
N ALA A 555 16.25 -13.19 -4.02
CA ALA A 555 15.96 -13.34 -2.60
C ALA A 555 16.75 -12.36 -1.70
N VAL A 556 17.90 -11.85 -2.11
CA VAL A 556 18.66 -10.86 -1.32
C VAL A 556 18.05 -9.47 -1.46
N GLU A 557 17.73 -9.02 -2.68
CA GLU A 557 17.05 -7.73 -2.88
C GLU A 557 15.67 -7.72 -2.20
N ARG A 558 14.97 -8.86 -2.24
CA ARG A 558 13.67 -9.04 -1.59
C ARG A 558 13.70 -8.83 -0.08
N LEU A 559 14.84 -8.99 0.61
CA LEU A 559 14.94 -8.68 2.04
C LEU A 559 14.64 -7.20 2.33
N ALA A 560 15.21 -6.28 1.55
CA ALA A 560 14.99 -4.85 1.74
C ALA A 560 13.59 -4.42 1.27
N ILE A 561 13.17 -4.90 0.09
CA ILE A 561 11.85 -4.59 -0.48
C ILE A 561 10.74 -5.06 0.47
N GLN A 562 10.83 -6.28 0.99
CA GLN A 562 9.83 -6.83 1.89
C GLN A 562 9.82 -6.12 3.25
N SER A 563 11.00 -5.90 3.85
CA SER A 563 11.10 -5.20 5.15
C SER A 563 10.49 -3.80 5.11
N GLY A 564 10.73 -3.05 4.02
CA GLY A 564 10.13 -1.73 3.85
C GLY A 564 8.65 -1.76 3.52
N THR A 565 8.22 -2.68 2.63
CA THR A 565 6.79 -2.83 2.30
C THR A 565 5.96 -3.16 3.55
N LEU A 566 6.44 -4.04 4.41
CA LEU A 566 5.69 -4.48 5.59
C LEU A 566 5.57 -3.44 6.70
N LEU A 567 6.21 -2.26 6.60
CA LEU A 567 5.93 -1.13 7.49
C LEU A 567 4.54 -0.52 7.27
N GLY A 568 4.08 -0.49 6.02
CA GLY A 568 2.83 0.15 5.63
C GLY A 568 1.74 -0.80 5.15
N TYR A 569 2.04 -2.10 5.01
CA TYR A 569 1.16 -3.07 4.35
C TYR A 569 1.23 -4.47 5.01
N PRO A 570 0.14 -5.27 4.97
CA PRO A 570 0.12 -6.59 5.61
C PRO A 570 0.85 -7.66 4.78
N LEU A 571 1.35 -8.71 5.46
CA LEU A 571 1.93 -9.90 4.82
C LEU A 571 1.00 -10.52 3.77
N SER A 572 -0.30 -10.55 4.06
CA SER A 572 -1.33 -11.11 3.18
C SER A 572 -1.44 -10.42 1.82
N SER A 573 -0.85 -9.24 1.66
CA SER A 573 -0.82 -8.49 0.40
C SER A 573 0.43 -8.71 -0.44
N PHE A 574 1.50 -9.30 0.10
CA PHE A 574 2.83 -9.36 -0.53
C PHE A 574 3.02 -10.67 -1.31
N SER A 575 2.62 -10.71 -2.59
CA SER A 575 2.76 -11.92 -3.42
C SER A 575 4.24 -12.25 -3.66
N ASN A 576 4.71 -13.42 -3.25
CA ASN A 576 6.14 -13.70 -3.12
C ASN A 576 6.55 -15.02 -3.76
N HIS A 577 7.32 -14.96 -4.84
CA HIS A 577 7.65 -16.11 -5.66
C HIS A 577 9.09 -16.56 -5.48
N VAL A 578 9.31 -17.87 -5.49
CA VAL A 578 10.63 -18.48 -5.70
C VAL A 578 10.91 -18.49 -7.20
N SER A 579 12.02 -17.88 -7.63
CA SER A 579 12.44 -17.83 -9.04
C SER A 579 13.75 -18.59 -9.31
N ALA A 580 14.22 -18.56 -10.56
CA ALA A 580 15.43 -19.23 -11.02
C ALA A 580 16.73 -18.66 -10.39
N ALA A 581 17.82 -19.43 -10.45
CA ALA A 581 19.17 -18.99 -10.05
C ALA A 581 20.18 -19.53 -11.08
N PRO A 582 21.12 -18.71 -11.58
CA PRO A 582 21.27 -17.27 -11.35
C PRO A 582 20.00 -16.47 -11.67
N ASN A 583 19.66 -15.49 -10.83
CA ASN A 583 18.46 -14.67 -10.97
C ASN A 583 18.48 -13.89 -12.30
N HIS A 584 17.33 -13.74 -12.97
CA HIS A 584 17.26 -13.13 -14.31
C HIS A 584 17.50 -11.61 -14.31
N GLN A 585 17.18 -10.92 -13.21
CA GLN A 585 17.25 -9.46 -13.09
C GLN A 585 18.67 -8.99 -12.75
N VAL A 586 19.35 -9.66 -11.80
CA VAL A 586 20.66 -9.22 -11.28
C VAL A 586 21.77 -10.27 -11.38
N GLY A 587 21.50 -11.47 -11.88
CA GLY A 587 22.51 -12.52 -12.10
C GLY A 587 23.05 -13.16 -10.82
N ARG A 588 22.44 -12.90 -9.66
CA ARG A 588 22.88 -13.44 -8.37
C ARG A 588 22.49 -14.91 -8.25
N ALA A 589 23.42 -15.74 -7.80
CA ALA A 589 23.16 -17.16 -7.53
C ALA A 589 22.96 -17.36 -6.03
N THR A 590 21.73 -17.70 -5.63
CA THR A 590 21.37 -18.03 -4.24
C THR A 590 20.91 -19.48 -4.15
N SER A 591 21.06 -20.10 -2.96
CA SER A 591 20.58 -21.47 -2.76
C SER A 591 19.05 -21.54 -2.83
N LEU A 592 18.52 -22.68 -3.26
CA LEU A 592 17.06 -22.90 -3.25
C LEU A 592 16.48 -22.65 -1.85
N VAL A 593 17.12 -23.16 -0.80
CA VAL A 593 16.68 -22.97 0.60
C VAL A 593 16.58 -21.49 0.98
N PHE A 594 17.54 -20.66 0.57
CA PHE A 594 17.51 -19.22 0.85
C PHE A 594 16.30 -18.55 0.19
N ARG A 595 16.08 -18.80 -1.11
CA ARG A 595 14.92 -18.28 -1.85
C ARG A 595 13.60 -18.75 -1.26
N GLN A 596 13.51 -20.03 -0.92
CA GLN A 596 12.36 -20.64 -0.28
C GLN A 596 12.03 -20.00 1.08
N THR A 597 13.05 -19.68 1.86
CA THR A 597 12.90 -19.07 3.20
C THR A 597 12.46 -17.61 3.11
N VAL A 598 12.90 -16.86 2.10
CA VAL A 598 12.41 -15.49 1.85
C VAL A 598 10.96 -15.52 1.35
N ALA A 599 10.69 -16.33 0.31
CA ALA A 599 9.40 -16.36 -0.37
C ALA A 599 8.23 -16.85 0.51
N MET A 600 8.49 -17.61 1.58
CA MET A 600 7.43 -18.15 2.43
C MET A 600 6.73 -17.09 3.30
N PHE A 601 7.28 -15.89 3.47
CA PHE A 601 6.62 -14.80 4.20
C PHE A 601 5.66 -14.06 3.27
N GLY A 602 4.37 -14.43 3.29
CA GLY A 602 3.32 -13.92 2.41
C GLY A 602 2.67 -15.01 1.55
N PRO A 603 1.76 -14.66 0.63
CA PRO A 603 1.26 -15.54 -0.41
C PRO A 603 2.39 -16.12 -1.27
N LEU A 604 2.63 -17.43 -1.16
CA LEU A 604 3.74 -18.11 -1.82
C LEU A 604 3.41 -18.43 -3.29
N GLY A 605 4.38 -18.25 -4.18
CA GLY A 605 4.34 -18.79 -5.53
C GLY A 605 5.71 -19.25 -6.05
N TYR A 606 5.73 -19.67 -7.31
CA TYR A 606 6.92 -20.13 -8.02
C TYR A 606 6.89 -19.61 -9.45
N GLU A 607 8.04 -19.15 -9.92
CA GLU A 607 8.22 -18.55 -11.25
C GLU A 607 9.58 -18.99 -11.80
N LEU A 608 9.68 -20.26 -12.20
CA LEU A 608 10.88 -20.88 -12.74
C LEU A 608 10.54 -22.08 -13.62
N ASP A 609 11.45 -22.46 -14.52
CA ASP A 609 11.25 -23.64 -15.37
C ASP A 609 11.43 -24.96 -14.58
N LEU A 610 10.32 -25.68 -14.38
CA LEU A 610 10.30 -26.94 -13.65
C LEU A 610 10.98 -28.09 -14.39
N PHE A 611 11.19 -28.00 -15.71
CA PHE A 611 11.85 -29.05 -16.50
C PHE A 611 13.36 -29.09 -16.31
N HIS A 612 13.95 -27.98 -15.89
CA HIS A 612 15.39 -27.85 -15.64
C HIS A 612 15.79 -28.18 -14.19
N LEU A 613 14.81 -28.46 -13.32
CA LEU A 613 15.05 -28.85 -11.94
C LEU A 613 15.47 -30.32 -11.84
N SER A 614 16.48 -30.57 -11.01
CA SER A 614 16.81 -31.92 -10.58
C SER A 614 15.71 -32.51 -9.68
N GLU A 615 15.65 -33.84 -9.60
CA GLU A 615 14.72 -34.54 -8.71
C GLU A 615 14.88 -34.14 -7.23
N ALA A 616 16.11 -33.82 -6.81
CA ALA A 616 16.38 -33.33 -5.46
C ALA A 616 15.75 -31.95 -5.21
N GLU A 617 15.83 -31.05 -6.18
CA GLU A 617 15.20 -29.72 -6.11
C GLU A 617 13.68 -29.82 -6.14
N LYS A 618 13.11 -30.66 -7.02
CA LYS A 618 11.68 -30.95 -7.06
C LYS A 618 11.18 -31.48 -5.71
N GLN A 619 11.91 -32.42 -5.11
CA GLN A 619 11.56 -32.96 -3.79
C GLN A 619 11.69 -31.91 -2.67
N ALA A 620 12.68 -31.01 -2.75
CA ALA A 620 12.82 -29.89 -1.83
C ALA A 620 11.66 -28.91 -1.95
N ILE A 621 11.24 -28.55 -3.17
CA ILE A 621 10.05 -27.71 -3.43
C ILE A 621 8.80 -28.38 -2.86
N LYS A 622 8.58 -29.65 -3.15
CA LYS A 622 7.43 -30.40 -2.62
C LYS A 622 7.41 -30.40 -1.09
N SER A 623 8.56 -30.59 -0.45
CA SER A 623 8.68 -30.59 1.01
C SER A 623 8.40 -29.20 1.59
N GLN A 624 8.89 -28.13 0.95
CA GLN A 624 8.59 -26.75 1.33
C GLN A 624 7.11 -26.43 1.17
N ILE A 625 6.46 -26.85 0.07
CA ILE A 625 5.02 -26.65 -0.14
C ILE A 625 4.20 -27.32 0.97
N VAL A 626 4.54 -28.55 1.35
CA VAL A 626 3.89 -29.26 2.47
C VAL A 626 4.07 -28.48 3.78
N PHE A 627 5.29 -28.00 4.06
CA PHE A 627 5.57 -27.18 5.23
C PHE A 627 4.77 -25.86 5.22
N TYR A 628 4.82 -25.12 4.11
CA TYR A 628 4.10 -23.87 3.93
C TYR A 628 2.59 -24.08 4.08
N LYS A 629 2.00 -25.14 3.50
CA LYS A 629 0.55 -25.43 3.68
C LYS A 629 0.16 -25.59 5.14
N LYS A 630 1.00 -26.25 5.94
CA LYS A 630 0.78 -26.39 7.40
C LYS A 630 0.87 -25.03 8.10
N GLN A 631 1.80 -24.18 7.69
CA GLN A 631 2.11 -22.89 8.32
C GLN A 631 1.45 -21.67 7.65
N ARG A 632 0.64 -21.89 6.61
CA ARG A 632 0.19 -20.85 5.67
C ARG A 632 -0.53 -19.72 6.39
N ARG A 633 -1.39 -20.08 7.34
CA ARG A 633 -2.15 -19.10 8.12
C ARG A 633 -1.22 -18.18 8.91
N LEU A 634 -0.21 -18.73 9.59
CA LEU A 634 0.77 -17.96 10.34
C LEU A 634 1.63 -17.08 9.41
N LEU A 635 2.10 -17.64 8.30
CA LEU A 635 2.96 -16.94 7.33
C LEU A 635 2.24 -15.87 6.49
N THR A 636 0.91 -15.90 6.43
CA THR A 636 0.11 -14.93 5.66
C THR A 636 -0.61 -13.92 6.57
N PHE A 637 -1.02 -14.31 7.77
CA PHE A 637 -1.89 -13.53 8.65
C PHE A 637 -1.37 -13.39 10.10
N GLY A 638 -0.20 -13.94 10.40
CA GLY A 638 0.44 -13.77 11.70
C GLY A 638 0.98 -12.36 11.91
N THR A 639 1.25 -12.01 13.16
CA THR A 639 1.84 -10.74 13.52
C THR A 639 3.31 -10.74 13.11
N PHE A 640 3.68 -9.86 12.18
CA PHE A 640 5.04 -9.71 11.69
C PHE A 640 5.90 -8.86 12.65
N TYR A 641 7.17 -9.24 12.79
CA TYR A 641 8.19 -8.50 13.54
C TYR A 641 9.49 -8.45 12.76
N GLN A 642 10.09 -7.26 12.72
CA GLN A 642 11.49 -7.06 12.37
C GLN A 642 12.32 -7.08 13.65
N LEU A 643 13.24 -8.04 13.75
CA LEU A 643 13.97 -8.31 14.99
C LEU A 643 15.31 -7.57 15.07
N GLN A 644 15.84 -7.10 13.96
CA GLN A 644 17.09 -6.34 13.91
C GLN A 644 16.82 -4.88 13.54
N GLN A 645 17.61 -3.95 14.09
CA GLN A 645 17.53 -2.54 13.73
C GLN A 645 17.90 -2.35 12.24
N LEU A 646 17.34 -1.31 11.64
CA LEU A 646 17.42 -1.05 10.20
C LEU A 646 18.83 -0.71 9.67
N ASP A 647 19.79 -0.47 10.55
CA ASP A 647 21.18 -0.11 10.24
C ASP A 647 22.11 -1.34 10.07
N HIS A 648 21.65 -2.55 10.39
CA HIS A 648 22.42 -3.78 10.22
C HIS A 648 22.43 -4.27 8.76
N ALA A 649 23.43 -3.82 7.99
CA ALA A 649 23.46 -4.04 6.53
C ALA A 649 23.65 -5.50 6.04
N ASN A 650 24.13 -6.44 6.87
CA ASN A 650 24.49 -7.81 6.41
C ASN A 650 23.54 -8.91 6.91
N GLU A 651 22.70 -8.61 7.91
CA GLU A 651 21.79 -9.58 8.52
C GLU A 651 20.36 -9.05 8.50
N THR A 652 19.41 -9.93 8.27
CA THR A 652 17.99 -9.63 8.39
C THR A 652 17.34 -10.73 9.20
N THR A 653 16.47 -10.38 10.14
CA THR A 653 15.76 -11.38 10.93
C THR A 653 14.29 -10.98 11.05
N TRP A 654 13.43 -11.89 10.62
CA TRP A 654 11.99 -11.73 10.66
C TRP A 654 11.35 -12.75 11.60
N ALA A 655 10.24 -12.36 12.21
CA ALA A 655 9.37 -13.28 12.90
C ALA A 655 7.91 -13.11 12.47
N VAL A 656 7.18 -14.21 12.49
CA VAL A 656 5.72 -14.22 12.52
C VAL A 656 5.25 -14.93 13.77
N TYR A 657 4.25 -14.36 14.44
CA TYR A 657 3.72 -14.89 15.70
C TYR A 657 2.19 -14.95 15.68
N ASP A 658 1.64 -16.06 16.13
CA ASP A 658 0.22 -16.21 16.46
C ASP A 658 0.06 -16.23 17.99
N PRO A 659 -0.45 -15.15 18.60
CA PRO A 659 -0.65 -15.09 20.04
C PRO A 659 -1.73 -16.04 20.55
N GLN A 660 -2.66 -16.51 19.70
CA GLN A 660 -3.74 -17.41 20.13
C GLN A 660 -3.26 -18.84 20.28
N ASN A 661 -2.39 -19.28 19.36
CA ASN A 661 -1.82 -20.63 19.37
C ASN A 661 -0.42 -20.68 20.02
N GLU A 662 0.13 -19.51 20.36
CA GLU A 662 1.49 -19.32 20.88
C GLU A 662 2.53 -20.05 20.04
N GLU A 663 2.39 -19.88 18.72
CA GLU A 663 3.24 -20.43 17.67
C GLU A 663 4.01 -19.28 17.02
N ALA A 664 5.32 -19.47 16.83
CA ALA A 664 6.17 -18.50 16.15
C ALA A 664 7.09 -19.17 15.12
N LEU A 665 7.36 -18.43 14.05
CA LEU A 665 8.35 -18.78 13.04
C LEU A 665 9.33 -17.63 12.93
N ILE A 666 10.62 -17.91 13.14
CA ILE A 666 11.69 -16.90 13.05
C ILE A 666 12.65 -17.33 11.95
N ALA A 667 12.92 -16.43 11.01
CA ALA A 667 13.88 -16.64 9.95
C ALA A 667 15.06 -15.68 10.10
N PHE A 668 16.26 -16.25 10.17
CA PHE A 668 17.52 -15.54 10.12
C PHE A 668 18.07 -15.58 8.70
N PHE A 669 18.53 -14.43 8.20
CA PHE A 669 19.17 -14.28 6.91
C PHE A 669 20.52 -13.58 7.08
N ARG A 670 21.53 -14.04 6.34
CA ARG A 670 22.80 -13.34 6.18
C ARG A 670 23.23 -13.32 4.74
N VAL A 671 23.63 -12.14 4.26
CA VAL A 671 24.04 -11.96 2.86
C VAL A 671 25.46 -12.45 2.63
N LEU A 672 26.45 -11.91 3.36
CA LEU A 672 27.86 -12.26 3.21
C LEU A 672 28.35 -13.07 4.41
N ALA A 673 29.01 -14.19 4.15
CA ALA A 673 29.70 -14.97 5.17
C ALA A 673 30.85 -14.16 5.77
N GLN A 674 31.09 -14.35 7.07
CA GLN A 674 32.18 -13.68 7.78
C GLN A 674 33.10 -14.71 8.41
N ALA A 675 34.41 -14.49 8.28
CA ALA A 675 35.41 -15.33 8.94
C ALA A 675 35.56 -14.91 10.41
N ASN A 676 35.59 -15.90 11.30
CA ASN A 676 35.77 -15.72 12.74
C ASN A 676 34.84 -14.65 13.38
N PRO A 677 33.51 -14.77 13.21
CA PRO A 677 32.53 -13.89 13.84
C PRO A 677 32.45 -14.16 15.35
N THR A 678 31.64 -13.38 16.07
CA THR A 678 31.37 -13.58 17.51
C THR A 678 30.99 -15.04 17.80
N ALA A 679 31.64 -15.64 18.81
CA ALA A 679 31.55 -17.08 19.07
C ALA A 679 30.16 -17.56 19.52
N GLU A 680 29.45 -16.74 20.32
CA GLU A 680 28.08 -16.99 20.77
C GLU A 680 27.28 -15.69 20.66
N ASP A 681 26.13 -15.76 19.99
CA ASP A 681 25.28 -14.60 19.73
C ASP A 681 23.81 -15.05 19.64
N PHE A 682 22.89 -14.15 19.93
CA PHE A 682 21.47 -14.46 20.10
C PHE A 682 20.58 -13.50 19.30
N LEU A 683 19.50 -14.03 18.73
CA LEU A 683 18.43 -13.28 18.09
C LEU A 683 17.41 -12.83 19.14
N PRO A 684 16.98 -11.56 19.13
CA PRO A 684 16.00 -11.09 20.10
C PRO A 684 14.65 -11.76 19.87
N ALA A 685 13.97 -12.13 20.96
CA ALA A 685 12.67 -12.79 20.93
C ALA A 685 11.71 -12.21 21.99
N ALA A 686 11.81 -10.89 22.21
CA ALA A 686 11.09 -10.19 23.28
C ALA A 686 9.56 -10.23 23.16
N PHE A 687 9.03 -10.52 21.96
CA PHE A 687 7.61 -10.63 21.64
C PHE A 687 6.94 -11.92 22.12
N LEU A 688 7.72 -12.95 22.49
CA LEU A 688 7.17 -14.23 22.98
C LEU A 688 6.53 -14.06 24.36
N ASN A 689 5.56 -14.92 24.69
CA ASN A 689 4.97 -14.97 26.03
C ASN A 689 5.97 -15.52 27.05
N ALA A 690 6.34 -14.72 28.07
CA ALA A 690 7.31 -15.10 29.11
C ALA A 690 6.88 -16.29 29.98
N ARG A 691 5.57 -16.49 30.14
CA ARG A 691 5.00 -17.50 31.04
C ARG A 691 4.93 -18.88 30.41
N GLN A 692 5.18 -18.99 29.11
CA GLN A 692 5.12 -20.27 28.40
C GLN A 692 6.47 -20.97 28.37
N VAL A 693 6.42 -22.27 28.10
CA VAL A 693 7.59 -23.07 27.74
C VAL A 693 7.48 -23.44 26.27
N TYR A 694 8.50 -23.16 25.47
CA TYR A 694 8.52 -23.41 24.04
C TYR A 694 9.33 -24.66 23.70
N GLN A 695 8.92 -25.37 22.65
CA GLN A 695 9.81 -26.21 21.86
C GLN A 695 10.49 -25.36 20.80
N VAL A 696 11.82 -25.37 20.78
CA VAL A 696 12.64 -24.66 19.79
C VAL A 696 13.52 -25.69 19.10
N ASN A 697 13.19 -26.09 17.87
CA ASN A 697 13.96 -27.06 17.08
C ASN A 697 14.37 -28.34 17.85
N GLY A 698 13.53 -28.83 18.76
CA GLY A 698 13.76 -30.04 19.58
C GLY A 698 14.26 -29.78 21.01
N GLU A 699 14.61 -28.53 21.35
CA GLU A 699 14.98 -28.14 22.71
C GLU A 699 13.78 -27.55 23.46
N THR A 700 13.76 -27.70 24.79
CA THR A 700 12.73 -27.11 25.67
C THR A 700 13.31 -25.89 26.37
N VAL A 701 12.72 -24.71 26.15
CA VAL A 701 13.22 -23.45 26.69
C VAL A 701 12.07 -22.61 27.24
N SER A 702 12.25 -21.97 28.40
CA SER A 702 11.23 -21.08 28.94
C SER A 702 11.16 -19.77 28.15
N GLY A 703 9.95 -19.24 27.98
CA GLY A 703 9.71 -17.96 27.33
C GLY A 703 10.43 -16.82 28.04
N GLN A 704 10.51 -16.86 29.37
CA GLN A 704 11.29 -15.89 30.14
C GLN A 704 12.77 -15.87 29.74
N LEU A 705 13.39 -17.04 29.54
CA LEU A 705 14.77 -17.13 29.07
C LEU A 705 14.90 -16.58 27.65
N LEU A 706 13.99 -16.97 26.74
CA LEU A 706 14.00 -16.53 25.34
C LEU A 706 13.83 -15.01 25.22
N ARG A 707 12.99 -14.38 26.04
CA ARG A 707 12.82 -12.93 26.04
C ARG A 707 14.07 -12.19 26.54
N GLN A 708 14.76 -12.75 27.53
CA GLN A 708 15.89 -12.11 28.18
C GLN A 708 17.23 -12.32 27.46
N LEU A 709 17.49 -13.54 26.99
CA LEU A 709 18.73 -13.91 26.30
C LEU A 709 18.58 -13.98 24.78
N GLY A 710 17.38 -14.26 24.27
CA GLY A 710 17.16 -14.51 22.86
C GLY A 710 17.33 -15.98 22.45
N LEU A 711 17.27 -16.22 21.14
CA LEU A 711 17.52 -17.51 20.50
C LEU A 711 18.96 -17.59 20.02
N ARG A 712 19.67 -18.68 20.33
CA ARG A 712 21.03 -18.88 19.82
C ARG A 712 21.02 -18.78 18.29
N LYS A 713 21.86 -17.90 17.71
CA LYS A 713 22.07 -17.81 16.26
C LYS A 713 22.56 -19.15 15.71
N PRO A 714 22.30 -19.47 14.43
CA PRO A 714 22.67 -20.77 13.88
C PRO A 714 24.19 -20.94 13.90
N TYR A 715 24.68 -22.15 14.18
CA TYR A 715 26.11 -22.40 14.28
C TYR A 715 26.77 -22.25 12.91
N GLN A 716 27.71 -21.31 12.83
CA GLN A 716 28.26 -20.86 11.55
C GLN A 716 29.48 -21.68 11.16
N PHE A 717 29.66 -21.90 9.87
CA PHE A 717 30.86 -22.55 9.37
C PHE A 717 32.13 -21.74 9.65
N ASN A 718 33.16 -22.38 10.23
CA ASN A 718 34.41 -21.75 10.65
C ASN A 718 35.67 -22.50 10.14
N ALA A 719 35.59 -23.09 8.95
CA ALA A 719 36.61 -23.91 8.29
C ALA A 719 36.79 -25.34 8.86
N VAL A 720 36.60 -25.57 10.16
CA VAL A 720 36.90 -26.88 10.78
C VAL A 720 35.66 -27.64 11.26
N ASN A 721 34.49 -27.00 11.33
CA ASN A 721 33.26 -27.54 11.90
C ASN A 721 32.24 -28.05 10.86
N HIS A 722 32.68 -28.58 9.73
CA HIS A 722 31.80 -29.05 8.65
C HIS A 722 30.65 -29.95 9.11
N GLY A 723 30.89 -30.82 10.10
CA GLY A 723 29.90 -31.77 10.61
C GLY A 723 28.85 -31.18 11.56
N THR A 724 29.04 -29.95 12.05
CA THR A 724 28.15 -29.30 13.03
C THR A 724 27.62 -27.94 12.59
N ALA A 725 28.21 -27.32 11.56
CA ALA A 725 27.72 -26.06 11.00
C ALA A 725 26.29 -26.21 10.47
N GLN A 726 25.42 -25.28 10.85
CA GLN A 726 24.03 -25.18 10.40
C GLN A 726 23.89 -24.26 9.17
N VAL A 727 24.82 -23.31 9.01
CA VAL A 727 24.88 -22.39 7.86
C VAL A 727 26.30 -22.28 7.34
N THR A 728 26.45 -22.19 6.02
CA THR A 728 27.74 -22.12 5.32
C THR A 728 27.63 -21.29 4.04
N GLY A 729 28.74 -20.67 3.61
CA GLY A 729 28.80 -19.84 2.39
C GLY A 729 28.02 -18.54 2.49
N ASP A 730 27.94 -17.79 1.39
CA ASP A 730 27.09 -16.59 1.30
C ASP A 730 25.60 -16.97 1.18
N PHE A 731 24.71 -16.01 1.42
CA PHE A 731 23.25 -16.16 1.29
C PHE A 731 22.72 -17.29 2.19
N GLN A 732 22.98 -17.13 3.49
CA GLN A 732 22.62 -18.08 4.53
C GLN A 732 21.21 -17.80 5.02
N SER A 733 20.41 -18.86 5.20
CA SER A 733 19.13 -18.74 5.90
C SER A 733 18.97 -19.87 6.92
N PHE A 734 18.28 -19.59 8.02
CA PHE A 734 17.94 -20.58 9.02
C PHE A 734 16.59 -20.26 9.65
N VAL A 735 15.78 -21.29 9.88
CA VAL A 735 14.40 -21.17 10.36
C VAL A 735 14.25 -21.83 11.71
N TYR A 736 13.72 -21.10 12.68
CA TYR A 736 13.33 -21.59 13.99
C TYR A 736 11.81 -21.74 14.04
N GLN A 737 11.34 -22.93 14.43
CA GLN A 737 9.93 -23.17 14.75
C GLN A 737 9.77 -23.21 16.26
N LEU A 738 8.88 -22.37 16.77
CA LEU A 738 8.58 -22.26 18.19
C LEU A 738 7.12 -22.60 18.42
N GLN A 739 6.87 -23.57 19.29
CA GLN A 739 5.51 -23.95 19.70
C GLN A 739 5.45 -24.05 21.22
N ALA A 740 4.50 -23.35 21.84
CA ALA A 740 4.26 -23.49 23.27
C ALA A 740 3.83 -24.93 23.63
N LYS A 741 4.40 -25.48 24.71
CA LYS A 741 3.97 -26.75 25.31
C LYS A 741 2.69 -26.53 26.10
N LYS A 742 1.62 -27.22 25.70
CA LYS A 742 0.38 -27.26 26.47
C LYS A 742 0.58 -28.09 27.75
N GLY A 743 0.21 -27.53 28.91
CA GLY A 743 0.10 -28.27 30.18
C GLY A 743 1.38 -28.40 31.00
N VAL A 744 2.32 -27.46 30.89
CA VAL A 744 3.44 -27.34 31.83
C VAL A 744 3.09 -26.21 32.79
N GLU A 745 2.56 -26.57 33.99
CA GLU A 745 2.36 -25.62 35.10
C GLU A 745 3.68 -25.24 35.76
#